data_AF-A0A1X0RSS5-F1
#
_entry.id   AF-A0A1X0RSS5-F1
#
_cell.length_a   1.000
_cell.length_b   1.000
_cell.length_c   1.000
_cell.angle_alpha   90.00
_cell.angle_beta   90.00
_cell.angle_gamma   90.00
#
_symmetry.space_group_name_H-M   'P 1'
#
loop_
_entity.id
_entity.type
_entity.pdbx_description
1 polymer ?
#
loop_
_entity_poly.entity_id
_entity_poly.type
_entity_poly.pdbx_seq_one_letter_code
_entity_poly.pdbx_strand_id
1 'polypeptide(L)'
;MNSGFNYADYPVIVGIDFGTTYSGCCYAFTQNEEVIDIVKWPKQNNQVYPKTPTLSLYRKGSTQLVDWGHGARRLAMKPNSSDLMLLSKFKLYLDEHLQQTDLGNGLNITDVIADYLRAFHLHVCTELLKGFAGNYDQSRFRYCLTVPAMWSDRAKATMREAAIRAGLINSNDHPDRLMLISEPEAAALYCEKKSEQFNLRHGQRFMICDAGGGTVDLIVFEIHEPPGEKRTLKEVTNGHGGSCGSGFLDLRMREYLKRKFSHYHTINDSAMELIMDTFINVIKPDFDGVEDHFLDLPASMGLGDLSDPDIGLDNGSLCLPAEELRDYVFEPVIRQVLDLIRGQLAQSPNLEAIFLVGGFGQSNYLFRRVEEEFANQVGMIGVPPRGELAVVRGAVYFGLSPQVVTERVSRRTYGVETRMLFQDDLDPPEYSVIGADGKRYCRQRFSVYVQKGQSIKVDECISKNFVISYPNDTDSDLFAFDGEGPPPRLTSHPLVRKVGHFPIRMPHLDGVKPGDKVNMTIKMYFGLTEIKIECIIRDKSFTFTSSFDAADTLTDNYPQQAQQDPYYYQQTPIMNSNQVYGVNDLTNSMSHVSLQQQPSTYSSYPPATSQPYNQSYYPPNNNYDYYAQTTYPQQQQPQQGYSSYYGGANGSQGGYSPNAAHGYPPQQQQPPGYGNYH
;
A
#
# COMPACT_ATOMS: atom_id res chain seq x y z
N MET A 1 -26.23 26.27 7.13
CA MET A 1 -26.89 25.72 5.93
C MET A 1 -25.99 24.60 5.42
N ASN A 2 -26.35 23.33 5.59
CA ASN A 2 -25.63 22.23 4.93
C ASN A 2 -26.11 22.19 3.48
N SER A 3 -25.45 22.93 2.59
CA SER A 3 -25.57 22.66 1.16
C SER A 3 -25.01 21.25 0.93
N GLY A 4 -25.86 20.31 0.49
CA GLY A 4 -25.40 18.98 0.11
C GLY A 4 -24.30 19.06 -0.95
N PHE A 5 -23.40 18.08 -0.96
CA PHE A 5 -22.32 18.01 -1.95
C PHE A 5 -22.89 17.81 -3.35
N ASN A 6 -22.66 18.77 -4.23
CA ASN A 6 -23.10 18.68 -5.63
C ASN A 6 -21.93 18.22 -6.50
N TYR A 7 -22.01 16.97 -6.96
CA TYR A 7 -21.00 16.36 -7.83
C TYR A 7 -20.78 17.15 -9.14
N ALA A 8 -21.80 17.85 -9.66
CA ALA A 8 -21.71 18.61 -10.89
C ALA A 8 -20.77 19.84 -10.78
N ASP A 9 -20.49 20.31 -9.57
CA ASP A 9 -19.58 21.45 -9.34
C ASP A 9 -18.12 21.05 -9.62
N TYR A 10 -17.81 19.75 -9.58
CA TYR A 10 -16.47 19.18 -9.71
C TYR A 10 -16.32 18.26 -10.94
N PRO A 11 -16.29 18.80 -12.17
CA PRO A 11 -16.22 18.01 -13.40
C PRO A 11 -14.86 17.37 -13.69
N VAL A 12 -13.81 17.71 -12.94
CA VAL A 12 -12.46 17.15 -13.11
C VAL A 12 -12.16 16.25 -11.91
N ILE A 13 -11.98 14.96 -12.17
CA ILE A 13 -11.58 13.97 -11.17
C ILE A 13 -10.07 13.78 -11.29
N VAL A 14 -9.36 13.96 -10.18
CA VAL A 14 -7.90 13.80 -10.09
C VAL A 14 -7.58 12.64 -9.15
N GLY A 15 -7.08 11.54 -9.69
CA GLY A 15 -6.57 10.40 -8.94
C GLY A 15 -5.10 10.60 -8.61
N ILE A 16 -4.74 10.43 -7.34
CA ILE A 16 -3.38 10.55 -6.83
C ILE A 16 -3.03 9.25 -6.12
N ASP A 17 -1.95 8.63 -6.60
CA ASP A 17 -1.28 7.56 -5.87
C ASP A 17 -0.04 8.13 -5.21
N PHE A 18 -0.11 8.35 -3.89
CA PHE A 18 1.04 8.73 -3.07
C PHE A 18 1.75 7.46 -2.61
N GLY A 19 2.53 6.83 -3.49
CA GLY A 19 3.21 5.57 -3.18
C GLY A 19 4.48 5.74 -2.35
N THR A 20 4.92 4.66 -1.69
CA THR A 20 6.12 4.68 -0.82
C THR A 20 7.40 5.00 -1.59
N THR A 21 7.56 4.47 -2.80
CA THR A 21 8.77 4.65 -3.64
C THR A 21 8.54 5.58 -4.82
N TYR A 22 7.35 5.54 -5.41
CA TYR A 22 6.95 6.36 -6.55
C TYR A 22 5.50 6.83 -6.38
N SER A 23 5.22 8.07 -6.77
CA SER A 23 3.88 8.65 -6.80
C SER A 23 3.42 8.94 -8.22
N GLY A 24 2.12 8.76 -8.50
CA GLY A 24 1.53 8.95 -9.81
C GLY A 24 0.26 9.80 -9.75
N CYS A 25 -0.12 10.39 -10.89
CA CYS A 25 -1.39 11.09 -11.04
C CYS A 25 -2.05 10.76 -12.38
N CYS A 26 -3.36 10.55 -12.33
CA CYS A 26 -4.23 10.45 -13.49
C CYS A 26 -5.42 11.39 -13.28
N TYR A 27 -6.10 11.74 -14.37
CA TYR A 27 -7.34 12.52 -14.27
C TYR A 27 -8.35 12.10 -15.33
N ALA A 28 -9.61 12.47 -15.13
CA ALA A 28 -10.69 12.32 -16.10
C ALA A 28 -11.67 13.47 -16.00
N PHE A 29 -12.40 13.72 -17.09
CA PHE A 29 -13.58 14.57 -17.07
C PHE A 29 -14.82 13.71 -16.86
N THR A 30 -15.74 14.17 -16.02
CA THR A 30 -17.02 13.45 -15.76
C THR A 30 -17.89 13.28 -17.01
N GLN A 31 -17.61 14.02 -18.08
CA GLN A 31 -18.39 13.99 -19.33
C GLN A 31 -18.00 12.85 -20.26
N ASN A 32 -16.71 12.44 -20.29
CA ASN A 32 -16.20 11.41 -21.21
C ASN A 32 -15.61 10.19 -20.50
N GLU A 33 -15.34 10.29 -19.19
CA GLU A 33 -14.80 9.22 -18.35
C GLU A 33 -13.48 8.62 -18.85
N GLU A 34 -12.80 9.29 -19.79
CA GLU A 34 -11.50 8.86 -20.31
C GLU A 34 -10.42 9.22 -19.30
N VAL A 35 -9.66 8.21 -18.87
CA VAL A 35 -8.57 8.39 -17.90
C VAL A 35 -7.28 8.74 -18.62
N ILE A 36 -6.72 9.90 -18.30
CA ILE A 36 -5.50 10.46 -18.85
C ILE A 36 -4.39 10.37 -17.80
N ASP A 37 -3.23 9.83 -18.20
CA ASP A 37 -2.06 9.67 -17.34
C ASP A 37 -1.17 10.93 -17.37
N ILE A 38 -0.72 11.40 -16.21
CA ILE A 38 0.37 12.37 -16.12
C ILE A 38 1.69 11.58 -16.07
N VAL A 39 2.41 11.55 -17.19
CA VAL A 39 3.67 10.79 -17.33
C VAL A 39 4.92 11.65 -17.49
N LYS A 40 4.75 12.97 -17.66
CA LYS A 40 5.86 13.92 -17.79
C LYS A 40 6.16 14.51 -16.42
N TRP A 41 7.29 14.14 -15.85
CA TRP A 41 7.72 14.61 -14.53
C TRP A 41 8.92 15.55 -14.62
N PRO A 42 9.04 16.54 -13.71
CA PRO A 42 10.19 17.43 -13.72
C PRO A 42 11.47 16.63 -13.61
N LYS A 43 12.48 16.99 -14.40
CA LYS A 43 13.84 16.45 -14.27
C LYS A 43 13.96 14.93 -14.50
N GLN A 44 12.93 14.30 -15.07
CA GLN A 44 12.91 12.91 -15.48
C GLN A 44 13.89 12.63 -16.63
N ASN A 45 14.48 11.45 -16.65
CA ASN A 45 15.37 10.98 -17.73
C ASN A 45 14.56 10.44 -18.93
N ASN A 46 15.24 10.08 -20.02
CA ASN A 46 14.59 9.61 -21.25
C ASN A 46 13.90 8.24 -21.14
N GLN A 47 14.20 7.42 -20.13
CA GLN A 47 13.45 6.20 -19.82
C GLN A 47 12.26 6.55 -18.89
N VAL A 48 11.04 6.45 -19.44
CA VAL A 48 9.84 7.04 -18.83
C VAL A 48 9.07 5.98 -18.04
N TYR A 49 9.50 5.71 -16.80
CA TYR A 49 8.58 5.14 -15.81
C TYR A 49 7.42 6.14 -15.60
N PRO A 50 6.14 5.73 -15.59
CA PRO A 50 5.04 6.70 -15.68
C PRO A 50 4.79 7.48 -14.39
N LYS A 51 5.53 7.19 -13.31
CA LYS A 51 5.45 7.86 -12.00
C LYS A 51 6.76 8.56 -11.65
N THR A 52 6.71 9.50 -10.71
CA THR A 52 7.89 10.18 -10.16
C THR A 52 8.31 9.58 -8.82
N PRO A 53 9.61 9.51 -8.47
CA PRO A 53 10.06 9.04 -7.16
C PRO A 53 9.43 9.82 -6.00
N THR A 54 9.08 9.13 -4.92
CA THR A 54 8.62 9.74 -3.66
C THR A 54 9.83 10.11 -2.80
N LEU A 55 10.47 11.22 -3.16
CA LEU A 55 11.71 11.70 -2.55
C LEU A 55 11.59 13.18 -2.20
N SER A 56 12.09 13.56 -1.01
CA SER A 56 12.15 14.94 -0.54
C SER A 56 13.57 15.26 -0.11
N LEU A 57 14.15 16.33 -0.64
CA LEU A 57 15.51 16.76 -0.30
C LEU A 57 15.45 18.00 0.58
N TYR A 58 16.11 17.95 1.73
CA TYR A 58 16.21 19.06 2.70
C TYR A 58 17.67 19.49 2.87
N ARG A 59 17.90 20.70 3.37
CA ARG A 59 19.21 21.11 3.88
C ARG A 59 19.34 20.66 5.34
N LYS A 60 20.49 20.09 5.74
CA LYS A 60 20.78 19.71 7.14
C LYS A 60 20.60 20.91 8.07
N GLY A 61 19.93 20.69 9.20
CA GLY A 61 19.57 21.74 10.15
C GLY A 61 18.44 22.67 9.66
N SER A 62 17.74 22.33 8.58
CA SER A 62 16.62 23.10 8.05
C SER A 62 15.41 22.20 7.77
N THR A 63 14.22 22.76 7.97
CA THR A 63 12.94 22.15 7.58
C THR A 63 12.46 22.59 6.20
N GLN A 64 13.28 23.37 5.46
CA GLN A 64 12.93 23.85 4.12
C GLN A 64 13.23 22.80 3.05
N LEU A 65 12.21 22.46 2.26
CA LEU A 65 12.35 21.59 1.09
C LEU A 65 13.22 22.29 0.02
N VAL A 66 14.27 21.60 -0.43
CA VAL A 66 15.20 22.04 -1.47
C VAL A 66 14.73 21.58 -2.84
N ASP A 67 14.34 20.31 -2.97
CA ASP A 67 13.88 19.70 -4.22
C ASP A 67 13.07 18.43 -3.92
N TRP A 68 12.40 17.88 -4.93
CA TRP A 68 11.57 16.68 -4.80
C TRP A 68 11.70 15.76 -6.02
N GLY A 69 11.24 14.52 -5.88
CA GLY A 69 11.20 13.53 -6.96
C GLY A 69 12.54 13.32 -7.66
N HIS A 70 12.55 13.35 -9.00
CA HIS A 70 13.80 13.23 -9.77
C HIS A 70 14.79 14.37 -9.48
N GLY A 71 14.30 15.57 -9.14
CA GLY A 71 15.16 16.67 -8.74
C GLY A 71 15.94 16.38 -7.47
N ALA A 72 15.23 15.91 -6.44
CA ALA A 72 15.82 15.44 -5.18
C ALA A 72 16.89 14.37 -5.44
N ARG A 73 16.57 13.34 -6.23
CA ARG A 73 17.52 12.27 -6.57
C ARG A 73 18.79 12.80 -7.24
N ARG A 74 18.64 13.59 -8.31
CA ARG A 74 19.78 14.10 -9.08
C ARG A 74 20.64 15.05 -8.27
N LEU A 75 20.04 15.90 -7.44
CA LEU A 75 20.79 16.86 -6.64
C LEU A 75 21.52 16.15 -5.50
N ALA A 76 20.89 15.18 -4.83
CA ALA A 76 21.52 14.40 -3.77
C ALA A 76 22.77 13.63 -4.23
N MET A 77 22.81 13.19 -5.49
CA MET A 77 23.95 12.47 -6.08
C MET A 77 25.10 13.39 -6.55
N LYS A 78 24.95 14.72 -6.51
CA LYS A 78 26.02 15.64 -6.95
C LYS A 78 27.18 15.67 -5.95
N PRO A 79 28.43 15.85 -6.43
CA PRO A 79 29.55 16.22 -5.56
C PRO A 79 29.20 17.45 -4.72
N ASN A 80 29.68 17.49 -3.47
CA ASN A 80 29.45 18.57 -2.48
C ASN A 80 28.02 18.66 -1.90
N SER A 81 27.21 17.61 -2.00
CA SER A 81 25.86 17.56 -1.41
C SER A 81 25.84 17.14 0.07
N SER A 82 26.98 17.26 0.76
CA SER A 82 27.13 16.81 2.16
C SER A 82 26.29 17.62 3.15
N ASP A 83 25.86 18.82 2.78
CA ASP A 83 24.93 19.66 3.55
C ASP A 83 23.45 19.31 3.29
N LEU A 84 23.15 18.34 2.42
CA LEU A 84 21.80 17.93 2.07
C LEU A 84 21.41 16.61 2.76
N MET A 85 20.11 16.43 2.94
CA MET A 85 19.48 15.26 3.56
C MET A 85 18.34 14.80 2.66
N LEU A 86 18.52 13.66 2.01
CA LEU A 86 17.47 13.04 1.20
C LEU A 86 16.61 12.15 2.08
N LEU A 87 15.32 12.46 2.15
CA LEU A 87 14.32 11.59 2.73
C LEU A 87 13.66 10.76 1.64
N SER A 88 13.60 9.45 1.88
CA SER A 88 12.93 8.47 1.02
C SER A 88 12.02 7.59 1.85
N LYS A 89 11.02 6.95 1.21
CA LYS A 89 10.08 6.01 1.87
C LYS A 89 9.42 6.57 3.13
N PHE A 90 9.32 7.90 3.27
CA PHE A 90 8.81 8.55 4.47
C PHE A 90 7.32 8.22 4.73
N LYS A 91 6.59 7.74 3.72
CA LYS A 91 5.25 7.15 3.88
C LYS A 91 5.20 6.03 4.94
N LEU A 92 6.29 5.26 5.11
CA LEU A 92 6.36 4.16 6.09
C LEU A 92 6.34 4.64 7.55
N TYR A 93 6.63 5.91 7.84
CA TYR A 93 6.50 6.46 9.20
C TYR A 93 5.05 6.57 9.67
N LEU A 94 4.07 6.41 8.77
CA LEU A 94 2.65 6.34 9.13
C LEU A 94 2.22 4.91 9.53
N ASP A 95 3.07 3.91 9.35
CA ASP A 95 2.82 2.54 9.83
C ASP A 95 3.18 2.45 11.33
N GLU A 96 2.18 2.17 12.17
CA GLU A 96 2.34 2.05 13.63
C GLU A 96 3.09 0.77 14.04
N HIS A 97 3.22 -0.22 13.15
CA HIS A 97 3.93 -1.48 13.41
C HIS A 97 5.44 -1.36 13.20
N LEU A 98 5.90 -0.34 12.49
CA LEU A 98 7.32 -0.10 12.26
C LEU A 98 7.89 0.79 13.37
N GLN A 99 9.10 0.47 13.84
CA GLN A 99 9.77 1.30 14.83
C GLN A 99 10.08 2.68 14.25
N GLN A 100 9.38 3.68 14.76
CA GLN A 100 9.57 5.08 14.38
C GLN A 100 10.84 5.63 15.02
N THR A 101 11.69 6.20 14.18
CA THR A 101 12.91 6.91 14.55
C THR A 101 12.79 8.38 14.18
N ASP A 102 13.73 9.21 14.63
CA ASP A 102 13.78 10.62 14.23
C ASP A 102 13.98 10.76 12.69
N LEU A 103 13.17 11.62 12.06
CA LEU A 103 13.31 12.01 10.65
C LEU A 103 14.56 12.88 10.42
N GLY A 104 15.12 13.43 11.48
CA GLY A 104 16.21 14.41 11.44
C GLY A 104 15.70 15.83 11.22
N ASN A 105 16.56 16.83 11.49
CA ASN A 105 16.27 18.26 11.36
C ASN A 105 15.05 18.79 12.17
N GLY A 106 14.49 18.02 13.10
CA GLY A 106 13.24 18.38 13.78
C GLY A 106 12.01 18.34 12.83
N LEU A 107 12.11 17.61 11.72
CA LEU A 107 11.00 17.40 10.80
C LEU A 107 9.92 16.53 11.44
N ASN A 108 8.66 16.86 11.19
CA ASN A 108 7.53 15.97 11.47
C ASN A 108 7.00 15.36 10.18
N ILE A 109 6.45 14.15 10.29
CA ILE A 109 6.05 13.38 9.11
C ILE A 109 4.93 14.05 8.30
N THR A 110 3.96 14.68 8.97
CA THR A 110 2.85 15.38 8.32
C THR A 110 3.34 16.47 7.40
N ASP A 111 4.31 17.28 7.86
CA ASP A 111 4.89 18.36 7.06
C ASP A 111 5.77 17.84 5.92
N VAL A 112 6.53 16.76 6.13
CA VAL A 112 7.32 16.13 5.05
C VAL A 112 6.42 15.63 3.92
N ILE A 113 5.30 14.99 4.28
CA ILE A 113 4.30 14.53 3.29
C ILE A 113 3.62 15.74 2.63
N ALA A 114 3.25 16.76 3.39
CA ALA A 114 2.63 17.98 2.85
C ALA A 114 3.56 18.73 1.89
N ASP A 115 4.85 18.83 2.20
CA ASP A 115 5.88 19.44 1.35
C ASP A 115 6.00 18.72 0.01
N TYR A 116 6.12 17.40 0.05
CA TYR A 116 6.17 16.58 -1.16
C TYR A 116 4.89 16.74 -1.99
N LEU A 117 3.72 16.58 -1.36
CA LEU A 117 2.44 16.69 -2.03
C LEU A 117 2.19 18.07 -2.62
N ARG A 118 2.63 19.15 -1.95
CA ARG A 118 2.51 20.52 -2.45
C ARG A 118 3.28 20.71 -3.75
N ALA A 119 4.53 20.24 -3.78
CA ALA A 119 5.37 20.34 -4.95
C ALA A 119 4.87 19.44 -6.10
N PHE A 120 4.43 18.22 -5.76
CA PHE A 120 3.78 17.29 -6.68
C PHE A 120 2.50 17.86 -7.30
N HIS A 121 1.62 18.39 -6.46
CA HIS A 121 0.32 18.93 -6.84
C HIS A 121 0.45 20.20 -7.68
N LEU A 122 1.41 21.09 -7.37
CA LEU A 122 1.73 22.24 -8.19
C LEU A 122 2.11 21.84 -9.62
N HIS A 123 2.92 20.79 -9.77
CA HIS A 123 3.27 20.25 -11.09
C HIS A 123 2.06 19.64 -11.80
N VAL A 124 1.27 18.83 -11.10
CA VAL A 124 0.03 18.23 -11.63
C VAL A 124 -0.93 19.30 -12.15
N CYS A 125 -1.19 20.35 -11.36
CA CYS A 125 -2.01 21.48 -11.78
C CYS A 125 -1.41 22.17 -13.02
N THR A 126 -0.10 22.36 -13.07
CA THR A 126 0.58 22.95 -14.23
C THR A 126 0.40 22.10 -15.50
N GLU A 127 0.44 20.78 -15.40
CA GLU A 127 0.20 19.88 -16.55
C GLU A 127 -1.29 19.86 -16.96
N LEU A 128 -2.21 19.85 -16.00
CA LEU A 128 -3.66 19.96 -16.26
C LEU A 128 -4.00 21.25 -17.00
N LEU A 129 -3.40 22.38 -16.60
CA LEU A 129 -3.61 23.69 -17.23
C LEU A 129 -3.12 23.75 -18.68
N LYS A 130 -2.21 22.85 -19.12
CA LYS A 130 -1.77 22.77 -20.52
C LYS A 130 -2.77 22.07 -21.43
N GLY A 131 -3.65 21.23 -20.87
CA GLY A 131 -4.67 20.48 -21.60
C GLY A 131 -6.05 21.12 -21.53
N PHE A 132 -7.09 20.36 -21.89
CA PHE A 132 -8.49 20.80 -21.80
C PHE A 132 -8.94 21.12 -20.36
N ALA A 133 -8.21 20.62 -19.35
CA ALA A 133 -8.48 20.92 -17.94
C ALA A 133 -8.14 22.38 -17.57
N GLY A 134 -7.37 23.09 -18.41
CA GLY A 134 -7.10 24.52 -18.25
C GLY A 134 -8.33 25.43 -18.28
N ASN A 135 -9.47 24.92 -18.75
CA ASN A 135 -10.74 25.64 -18.72
C ASN A 135 -11.42 25.63 -17.33
N TYR A 136 -10.87 24.89 -16.36
CA TYR A 136 -11.43 24.74 -15.03
C TYR A 136 -10.45 25.28 -13.98
N ASP A 137 -10.98 26.06 -13.03
CA ASP A 137 -10.25 26.45 -11.84
C ASP A 137 -10.04 25.23 -10.91
N GLN A 138 -8.96 25.22 -10.13
CA GLN A 138 -8.65 24.14 -9.18
C GLN A 138 -9.79 23.89 -8.17
N SER A 139 -10.56 24.93 -7.81
CA SER A 139 -11.76 24.80 -6.95
C SER A 139 -12.76 23.78 -7.50
N ARG A 140 -12.76 23.53 -8.81
CA ARG A 140 -13.62 22.58 -9.52
C ARG A 140 -13.01 21.19 -9.67
N PHE A 141 -11.86 20.92 -9.03
CA PHE A 141 -11.26 19.60 -9.00
C PHE A 141 -11.75 18.83 -7.77
N ARG A 142 -12.06 17.55 -7.97
CA ARG A 142 -12.31 16.57 -6.92
C ARG A 142 -11.17 15.56 -6.92
N TYR A 143 -10.62 15.30 -5.74
CA TYR A 143 -9.46 14.44 -5.59
C TYR A 143 -9.85 13.06 -5.05
N CYS A 144 -9.17 12.04 -5.54
CA CYS A 144 -9.17 10.72 -4.94
C CYS A 144 -7.72 10.33 -4.64
N LEU A 145 -7.39 10.20 -3.36
CA LEU A 145 -6.05 9.89 -2.86
C LEU A 145 -6.02 8.46 -2.34
N THR A 146 -5.05 7.67 -2.81
CA THR A 146 -4.91 6.28 -2.37
C THR A 146 -4.13 6.17 -1.07
N VAL A 147 -4.50 5.18 -0.24
CA VAL A 147 -3.83 4.83 1.01
C VAL A 147 -3.74 3.31 1.17
N PRO A 148 -2.74 2.76 1.88
CA PRO A 148 -2.68 1.32 2.16
C PRO A 148 -3.93 0.82 2.90
N ALA A 149 -4.35 -0.42 2.64
CA ALA A 149 -5.57 -0.97 3.23
C ALA A 149 -5.42 -1.25 4.74
N MET A 150 -4.19 -1.53 5.17
CA MET A 150 -3.83 -1.82 6.57
C MET A 150 -3.66 -0.58 7.47
N TRP A 151 -3.74 0.63 6.91
CA TRP A 151 -3.52 1.85 7.70
C TRP A 151 -4.59 2.07 8.77
N SER A 152 -4.12 2.53 9.93
CA SER A 152 -4.98 2.94 11.04
C SER A 152 -5.81 4.17 10.67
N ASP A 153 -6.90 4.40 11.40
CA ASP A 153 -7.73 5.59 11.26
C ASP A 153 -6.90 6.87 11.47
N ARG A 154 -5.91 6.84 12.37
CA ARG A 154 -4.96 7.92 12.61
C ARG A 154 -4.08 8.20 11.39
N ALA A 155 -3.52 7.17 10.77
CA ALA A 155 -2.68 7.31 9.58
C ALA A 155 -3.46 7.94 8.41
N LYS A 156 -4.71 7.51 8.19
CA LYS A 156 -5.62 8.10 7.20
C LYS A 156 -5.93 9.58 7.50
N ALA A 157 -6.18 9.91 8.77
CA ALA A 157 -6.38 11.29 9.22
C ALA A 157 -5.15 12.18 8.95
N THR A 158 -3.96 11.69 9.29
CA THR A 158 -2.69 12.38 9.02
C THR A 158 -2.48 12.61 7.52
N MET A 159 -2.85 11.65 6.68
CA MET A 159 -2.77 11.79 5.22
C MET A 159 -3.71 12.89 4.69
N ARG A 160 -4.96 12.93 5.17
CA ARG A 160 -5.91 14.00 4.83
C ARG A 160 -5.40 15.37 5.27
N GLU A 161 -4.87 15.47 6.49
CA GLU A 161 -4.28 16.72 7.00
C GLU A 161 -3.10 17.18 6.13
N ALA A 162 -2.21 16.25 5.76
CA ALA A 162 -1.10 16.58 4.87
C ALA A 162 -1.57 17.03 3.47
N ALA A 163 -2.64 16.44 2.94
CA ALA A 163 -3.26 16.87 1.68
C ALA A 163 -3.87 18.29 1.76
N ILE A 164 -4.48 18.64 2.90
CA ILE A 164 -4.98 20.00 3.17
C ILE A 164 -3.80 20.99 3.25
N ARG A 165 -2.76 20.68 4.04
CA ARG A 165 -1.53 21.51 4.14
C ARG A 165 -0.77 21.65 2.82
N ALA A 166 -0.91 20.68 1.94
CA ALA A 166 -0.34 20.71 0.59
C ALA A 166 -1.15 21.57 -0.39
N GLY A 167 -2.37 21.98 -0.03
CA GLY A 167 -3.22 22.84 -0.85
C GLY A 167 -4.04 22.10 -1.91
N LEU A 168 -4.24 20.78 -1.77
CA LEU A 168 -5.14 20.03 -2.67
C LEU A 168 -6.58 20.55 -2.50
N ILE A 169 -7.02 20.67 -1.24
CA ILE A 169 -8.30 21.25 -0.81
C ILE A 169 -8.10 22.18 0.39
N ASN A 170 -9.11 22.98 0.72
CA ASN A 170 -9.17 23.77 1.94
C ASN A 170 -9.81 22.97 3.08
N SER A 171 -9.50 23.32 4.33
CA SER A 171 -10.09 22.68 5.53
C SER A 171 -11.61 22.85 5.64
N ASN A 172 -12.17 23.89 5.02
CA ASN A 172 -13.61 24.19 5.02
C ASN A 172 -14.37 23.55 3.85
N ASP A 173 -13.69 22.86 2.93
CA ASP A 173 -14.37 22.18 1.83
C ASP A 173 -15.14 20.96 2.34
N HIS A 174 -16.18 20.59 1.59
CA HIS A 174 -16.91 19.38 1.90
C HIS A 174 -15.97 18.15 1.85
N PRO A 175 -16.08 17.18 2.80
CA PRO A 175 -15.20 16.01 2.85
C PRO A 175 -15.10 15.26 1.51
N ASP A 176 -16.21 15.13 0.77
CA ASP A 176 -16.24 14.47 -0.54
C ASP A 176 -15.45 15.19 -1.65
N ARG A 177 -14.93 16.42 -1.43
CA ARG A 177 -14.02 17.09 -2.36
C ARG A 177 -12.66 16.37 -2.44
N LEU A 178 -12.24 15.71 -1.36
CA LEU A 178 -11.08 14.82 -1.30
C LEU A 178 -11.54 13.48 -0.74
N MET A 179 -11.61 12.45 -1.56
CA MET A 179 -11.90 11.09 -1.09
C MET A 179 -10.61 10.31 -0.84
N LEU A 180 -10.63 9.44 0.15
CA LEU A 180 -9.63 8.38 0.30
C LEU A 180 -10.17 7.07 -0.25
N ILE A 181 -9.31 6.29 -0.90
CA ILE A 181 -9.57 4.91 -1.32
C ILE A 181 -8.39 4.03 -0.91
N SER A 182 -8.65 2.77 -0.56
CA SER A 182 -7.53 1.84 -0.34
C SER A 182 -6.85 1.47 -1.66
N GLU A 183 -5.52 1.36 -1.65
CA GLU A 183 -4.71 0.99 -2.84
C GLU A 183 -5.19 -0.28 -3.55
N PRO A 184 -5.39 -1.42 -2.86
CA PRO A 184 -5.83 -2.64 -3.54
C PRO A 184 -7.29 -2.57 -3.99
N GLU A 185 -8.14 -1.73 -3.36
CA GLU A 185 -9.49 -1.46 -3.85
C GLU A 185 -9.47 -0.62 -5.14
N ALA A 186 -8.63 0.42 -5.19
CA ALA A 186 -8.43 1.20 -6.40
C ALA A 186 -7.94 0.28 -7.55
N ALA A 187 -6.94 -0.56 -7.29
CA ALA A 187 -6.46 -1.49 -8.28
C ALA A 187 -7.53 -2.53 -8.70
N ALA A 188 -8.44 -2.93 -7.81
CA ALA A 188 -9.58 -3.76 -8.17
C ALA A 188 -10.50 -3.09 -9.19
N LEU A 189 -10.79 -1.79 -9.03
CA LEU A 189 -11.59 -1.03 -9.99
C LEU A 189 -10.91 -0.94 -11.36
N TYR A 190 -9.57 -0.81 -11.37
CA TYR A 190 -8.82 -0.87 -12.62
C TYR A 190 -8.91 -2.25 -13.28
N CYS A 191 -8.71 -3.31 -12.51
CA CYS A 191 -8.80 -4.68 -13.00
C CYS A 191 -10.23 -5.01 -13.47
N GLU A 192 -11.25 -4.51 -12.79
CA GLU A 192 -12.66 -4.65 -13.17
C GLU A 192 -12.94 -3.97 -14.51
N LYS A 193 -12.48 -2.72 -14.70
CA LYS A 193 -12.58 -2.03 -16.00
C LYS A 193 -11.81 -2.71 -17.12
N LYS A 194 -10.81 -3.54 -16.78
CA LYS A 194 -10.07 -4.39 -17.71
C LYS A 194 -10.58 -5.82 -17.75
N SER A 195 -11.55 -6.20 -16.89
CA SER A 195 -12.02 -7.57 -16.70
C SER A 195 -12.86 -8.08 -17.87
N GLU A 196 -13.29 -7.23 -18.81
CA GLU A 196 -13.78 -7.75 -20.10
C GLU A 196 -12.71 -8.58 -20.84
N GLN A 197 -11.42 -8.36 -20.54
CA GLN A 197 -10.31 -9.20 -21.01
C GLN A 197 -10.16 -10.50 -20.18
N PHE A 198 -10.78 -10.56 -19.00
CA PHE A 198 -10.66 -11.60 -17.99
C PHE A 198 -12.06 -12.01 -17.49
N ASN A 199 -12.76 -12.85 -18.26
CA ASN A 199 -14.20 -13.21 -18.16
C ASN A 199 -14.71 -13.74 -16.79
N LEU A 200 -14.62 -12.94 -15.73
CA LEU A 200 -15.19 -13.23 -14.41
C LEU A 200 -16.69 -12.94 -14.39
N ARG A 201 -17.46 -13.75 -13.67
CA ARG A 201 -18.93 -13.77 -13.62
C ARG A 201 -19.45 -13.53 -12.22
N HIS A 202 -20.74 -13.25 -12.10
CA HIS A 202 -21.43 -13.15 -10.82
C HIS A 202 -21.12 -14.34 -9.88
N GLY A 203 -20.77 -14.03 -8.63
CA GLY A 203 -20.43 -15.00 -7.59
C GLY A 203 -18.97 -15.48 -7.62
N GLN A 204 -18.22 -15.17 -8.68
CA GLN A 204 -16.80 -15.49 -8.76
C GLN A 204 -15.96 -14.49 -7.97
N ARG A 205 -14.82 -14.95 -7.49
CA ARG A 205 -13.92 -14.22 -6.61
C ARG A 205 -12.54 -14.07 -7.24
N PHE A 206 -11.95 -12.91 -7.01
CA PHE A 206 -10.58 -12.65 -7.40
C PHE A 206 -9.83 -11.94 -6.28
N MET A 207 -8.54 -12.19 -6.22
CA MET A 207 -7.62 -11.50 -5.33
C MET A 207 -6.87 -10.42 -6.12
N ILE A 208 -6.78 -9.24 -5.54
CA ILE A 208 -5.78 -8.25 -5.93
C ILE A 208 -4.60 -8.42 -5.00
N CYS A 209 -3.41 -8.61 -5.56
CA CYS A 209 -2.13 -8.55 -4.85
C CYS A 209 -1.40 -7.30 -5.34
N ASP A 210 -1.57 -6.20 -4.62
CA ASP A 210 -0.88 -4.95 -4.89
C ASP A 210 0.51 -4.99 -4.29
N ALA A 211 1.45 -5.48 -5.10
CA ALA A 211 2.84 -5.54 -4.75
C ALA A 211 3.50 -4.21 -5.16
N GLY A 212 3.61 -3.30 -4.19
CA GLY A 212 4.23 -2.00 -4.32
C GLY A 212 5.72 -1.99 -3.98
N GLY A 213 6.28 -0.78 -3.89
CA GLY A 213 7.68 -0.61 -3.52
C GLY A 213 7.97 -0.67 -2.02
N GLY A 214 6.97 -0.43 -1.17
CA GLY A 214 7.10 -0.48 0.29
C GLY A 214 6.27 -1.58 0.92
N THR A 215 5.00 -1.62 0.54
CA THR A 215 4.02 -2.58 1.06
C THR A 215 3.59 -3.55 -0.04
N VAL A 216 3.11 -4.70 0.40
CA VAL A 216 2.23 -5.56 -0.41
C VAL A 216 0.89 -5.62 0.29
N ASP A 217 -0.17 -5.26 -0.40
CA ASP A 217 -1.54 -5.21 0.11
C ASP A 217 -2.44 -6.15 -0.72
N LEU A 218 -3.19 -7.00 -0.05
CA LEU A 218 -4.03 -8.02 -0.66
C LEU A 218 -5.48 -7.89 -0.19
N ILE A 219 -6.40 -8.08 -1.13
CA ILE A 219 -7.84 -8.06 -0.87
C ILE A 219 -8.54 -9.02 -1.82
N VAL A 220 -9.60 -9.67 -1.35
CA VAL A 220 -10.45 -10.55 -2.16
C VAL A 220 -11.80 -9.89 -2.38
N PHE A 221 -12.19 -9.81 -3.66
CA PHE A 221 -13.49 -9.31 -4.08
C PHE A 221 -14.32 -10.43 -4.70
N GLU A 222 -15.62 -10.42 -4.43
CA GLU A 222 -16.64 -11.18 -5.15
C GLU A 222 -17.38 -10.27 -6.13
N ILE A 223 -17.60 -10.77 -7.35
CA ILE A 223 -18.39 -10.05 -8.36
C ILE A 223 -19.87 -10.17 -8.06
N HIS A 224 -20.51 -9.02 -7.88
CA HIS A 224 -21.95 -8.92 -7.76
C HIS A 224 -22.55 -8.34 -9.04
N GLU A 225 -23.20 -9.17 -9.84
CA GLU A 225 -23.79 -8.77 -11.13
C GLU A 225 -25.11 -9.56 -11.33
N PRO A 226 -26.14 -9.27 -10.52
CA PRO A 226 -27.44 -9.90 -10.71
C PRO A 226 -28.09 -9.41 -12.02
N PRO A 227 -29.00 -10.20 -12.62
CA PRO A 227 -29.61 -9.87 -13.90
C PRO A 227 -30.29 -8.49 -13.89
N GLY A 228 -29.85 -7.59 -14.78
CA GLY A 228 -30.43 -6.25 -14.94
C GLY A 228 -29.83 -5.16 -14.04
N GLU A 229 -28.86 -5.48 -13.18
CA GLU A 229 -28.14 -4.50 -12.36
C GLU A 229 -26.72 -4.25 -12.90
N LYS A 230 -26.13 -3.13 -12.50
CA LYS A 230 -24.72 -2.85 -12.79
C LYS A 230 -23.84 -3.78 -11.96
N ARG A 231 -22.74 -4.24 -12.56
CA ARG A 231 -21.69 -4.97 -11.85
C ARG A 231 -21.12 -4.12 -10.71
N THR A 232 -21.03 -4.71 -9.53
CA THR A 232 -20.40 -4.16 -8.33
C THR A 232 -19.46 -5.18 -7.69
N LEU A 233 -18.65 -4.71 -6.75
CA LEU A 233 -17.69 -5.53 -6.00
C LEU A 233 -18.08 -5.60 -4.53
N LYS A 234 -17.97 -6.79 -3.95
CA LYS A 234 -18.11 -7.04 -2.52
C LYS A 234 -16.80 -7.53 -1.95
N GLU A 235 -16.28 -6.84 -0.94
CA GLU A 235 -15.13 -7.36 -0.22
C GLU A 235 -15.50 -8.60 0.60
N VAL A 236 -14.69 -9.65 0.51
CA VAL A 236 -14.98 -10.95 1.13
C VAL A 236 -14.11 -11.23 2.35
N THR A 237 -12.85 -10.81 2.31
CA THR A 237 -11.88 -11.10 3.37
C THR A 237 -11.44 -9.82 4.07
N ASN A 238 -10.89 -9.97 5.26
CA ASN A 238 -10.08 -8.89 5.80
C ASN A 238 -8.85 -8.73 4.91
N GLY A 239 -8.66 -7.54 4.33
CA GLY A 239 -7.44 -7.22 3.60
C GLY A 239 -6.22 -7.52 4.45
N HIS A 240 -5.21 -8.11 3.83
CA HIS A 240 -3.96 -8.54 4.47
C HIS A 240 -2.82 -7.82 3.78
N GLY A 241 -1.83 -7.37 4.52
CA GLY A 241 -0.66 -6.76 3.91
C GLY A 241 0.56 -6.90 4.78
N GLY A 242 1.70 -6.53 4.21
CA GLY A 242 2.97 -6.53 4.91
C GLY A 242 3.95 -5.54 4.30
N SER A 243 4.86 -5.04 5.13
CA SER A 243 6.00 -4.22 4.69
C SER A 243 7.06 -5.11 4.02
N CYS A 244 6.76 -5.60 2.81
CA CYS A 244 7.61 -6.53 2.05
C CYS A 244 7.66 -6.19 0.54
N GLY A 245 7.53 -4.91 0.18
CA GLY A 245 7.59 -4.46 -1.21
C GLY A 245 9.00 -4.52 -1.84
N SER A 246 9.12 -4.14 -3.12
CA SER A 246 10.40 -4.25 -3.85
C SER A 246 11.56 -3.44 -3.26
N GLY A 247 11.30 -2.43 -2.43
CA GLY A 247 12.33 -1.64 -1.76
C GLY A 247 13.14 -2.43 -0.73
N PHE A 248 12.65 -3.61 -0.31
CA PHE A 248 13.40 -4.56 0.51
C PHE A 248 14.39 -5.37 -0.32
N LEU A 249 14.14 -5.57 -1.62
CA LEU A 249 15.12 -6.11 -2.56
C LEU A 249 16.32 -5.19 -2.67
N ASP A 250 16.08 -3.87 -2.73
CA ASP A 250 17.15 -2.86 -2.79
C ASP A 250 18.06 -2.92 -1.56
N LEU A 251 17.48 -3.13 -0.37
CA LEU A 251 18.23 -3.29 0.86
C LEU A 251 19.06 -4.58 0.84
N ARG A 252 18.45 -5.70 0.45
CA ARG A 252 19.14 -6.99 0.36
C ARG A 252 20.27 -6.96 -0.67
N MET A 253 20.06 -6.31 -1.81
CA MET A 253 21.09 -6.13 -2.83
C MET A 253 22.27 -5.33 -2.29
N ARG A 254 22.02 -4.25 -1.54
CA ARG A 254 23.09 -3.47 -0.91
C ARG A 254 23.90 -4.30 0.07
N GLU A 255 23.25 -5.11 0.90
CA GLU A 255 23.93 -6.01 1.84
C GLU A 255 24.71 -7.12 1.12
N TYR A 256 24.14 -7.65 0.05
CA TYR A 256 24.80 -8.63 -0.81
C TYR A 256 26.07 -8.04 -1.46
N LEU A 257 26.00 -6.84 -2.03
CA LEU A 257 27.16 -6.13 -2.59
C LEU A 257 28.23 -5.85 -1.52
N LYS A 258 27.83 -5.36 -0.32
CA LYS A 258 28.78 -5.13 0.79
C LYS A 258 29.55 -6.40 1.17
N ARG A 259 28.89 -7.56 1.17
CA ARG A 259 29.53 -8.86 1.42
C ARG A 259 30.47 -9.24 0.28
N LYS A 260 30.02 -9.10 -0.96
CA LYS A 260 30.81 -9.40 -2.15
C LYS A 260 32.12 -8.60 -2.15
N PHE A 261 32.05 -7.32 -1.80
CA PHE A 261 33.21 -6.44 -1.74
C PHE A 261 33.91 -6.39 -0.37
N SER A 262 33.65 -7.30 0.56
CA SER A 262 34.12 -7.18 1.96
C SER A 262 35.65 -7.15 2.12
N HIS A 263 36.39 -7.72 1.17
CA HIS A 263 37.85 -7.72 1.17
C HIS A 263 38.46 -6.42 0.62
N TYR A 264 37.65 -5.59 -0.05
CA TYR A 264 38.02 -4.23 -0.41
C TYR A 264 37.76 -3.31 0.78
N HIS A 265 38.74 -2.46 1.10
CA HIS A 265 38.73 -1.68 2.34
C HIS A 265 37.53 -0.72 2.41
N THR A 266 37.12 -0.09 1.30
CA THR A 266 35.94 0.78 1.25
C THR A 266 35.47 0.97 -0.19
N ILE A 267 34.19 0.74 -0.46
CA ILE A 267 33.52 1.26 -1.67
C ILE A 267 33.02 2.66 -1.33
N ASN A 268 33.33 3.66 -2.17
CA ASN A 268 32.76 4.98 -1.96
C ASN A 268 31.23 4.98 -2.19
N ASP A 269 30.51 5.79 -1.42
CA ASP A 269 29.04 5.82 -1.45
C ASP A 269 28.50 6.10 -2.87
N SER A 270 29.14 7.01 -3.61
CA SER A 270 28.73 7.34 -4.98
C SER A 270 28.81 6.16 -5.96
N ALA A 271 29.83 5.30 -5.85
CA ALA A 271 29.97 4.11 -6.68
C ALA A 271 28.91 3.06 -6.30
N MET A 272 28.68 2.86 -5.00
CA MET A 272 27.59 1.99 -4.53
C MET A 272 26.24 2.46 -5.06
N GLU A 273 25.95 3.77 -5.02
CA GLU A 273 24.70 4.31 -5.58
C GLU A 273 24.58 4.11 -7.09
N LEU A 274 25.67 4.20 -7.86
CA LEU A 274 25.62 3.95 -9.31
C LEU A 274 25.32 2.47 -9.60
N ILE A 275 25.95 1.54 -8.87
CA ILE A 275 25.65 0.10 -8.97
C ILE A 275 24.19 -0.17 -8.60
N MET A 276 23.71 0.43 -7.50
CA MET A 276 22.34 0.29 -7.05
C MET A 276 21.34 0.88 -8.05
N ASP A 277 21.66 1.98 -8.74
CA ASP A 277 20.80 2.55 -9.78
C ASP A 277 20.68 1.60 -10.99
N THR A 278 21.78 0.96 -11.41
CA THR A 278 21.75 -0.10 -12.42
C THR A 278 20.92 -1.29 -11.96
N PHE A 279 21.07 -1.73 -10.71
CA PHE A 279 20.23 -2.80 -10.16
C PHE A 279 18.75 -2.41 -10.17
N ILE A 280 18.39 -1.24 -9.63
CA ILE A 280 17.00 -0.81 -9.45
C ILE A 280 16.28 -0.61 -10.79
N ASN A 281 16.95 -0.04 -11.79
CA ASN A 281 16.32 0.37 -13.04
C ASN A 281 16.46 -0.65 -14.18
N VAL A 282 17.40 -1.59 -14.08
CA VAL A 282 17.68 -2.57 -15.15
C VAL A 282 17.54 -4.00 -14.63
N ILE A 283 18.40 -4.42 -13.71
CA ILE A 283 18.49 -5.83 -13.30
C ILE A 283 17.23 -6.27 -12.55
N LYS A 284 16.73 -5.47 -11.62
CA LYS A 284 15.58 -5.82 -10.78
C LYS A 284 14.28 -5.99 -11.59
N PRO A 285 13.94 -5.10 -12.55
CA PRO A 285 12.83 -5.33 -13.47
C PRO A 285 13.00 -6.56 -14.36
N ASP A 286 14.22 -6.80 -14.87
CA ASP A 286 14.48 -7.85 -15.86
C ASP A 286 14.65 -9.25 -15.25
N PHE A 287 15.03 -9.33 -13.97
CA PHE A 287 15.35 -10.59 -13.30
C PHE A 287 14.20 -11.59 -13.34
N ASP A 288 14.51 -12.80 -13.81
CA ASP A 288 13.59 -13.93 -14.00
C ASP A 288 13.96 -15.18 -13.19
N GLY A 289 15.07 -15.12 -12.45
CA GLY A 289 15.61 -16.21 -11.64
C GLY A 289 16.42 -17.27 -12.40
N VAL A 290 16.71 -17.06 -13.69
CA VAL A 290 17.40 -18.02 -14.57
C VAL A 290 18.72 -17.48 -15.07
N GLU A 291 18.73 -16.27 -15.62
CA GLU A 291 19.92 -15.72 -16.27
C GLU A 291 20.84 -14.98 -15.29
N ASP A 292 22.15 -15.20 -15.44
CA ASP A 292 23.15 -14.40 -14.74
C ASP A 292 23.13 -12.97 -15.28
N HIS A 293 23.28 -12.00 -14.39
CA HIS A 293 23.35 -10.59 -14.77
C HIS A 293 24.77 -10.06 -14.65
N PHE A 294 25.08 -9.04 -15.44
CA PHE A 294 26.38 -8.40 -15.44
C PHE A 294 26.19 -6.89 -15.26
N LEU A 295 27.10 -6.26 -14.52
CA LEU A 295 27.14 -4.80 -14.42
C LEU A 295 28.58 -4.29 -14.47
N ASP A 296 28.77 -3.18 -15.17
CA ASP A 296 30.07 -2.53 -15.24
C ASP A 296 30.30 -1.71 -13.97
N LEU A 297 31.45 -1.92 -13.35
CA LEU A 297 31.83 -1.22 -12.14
C LEU A 297 32.28 0.22 -12.46
N PRO A 298 31.78 1.23 -11.72
CA PRO A 298 32.21 2.60 -11.87
C PRO A 298 33.74 2.74 -11.71
N ALA A 299 34.41 3.43 -12.62
CA ALA A 299 35.85 3.71 -12.52
C ALA A 299 36.24 4.45 -11.23
N SER A 300 35.31 5.20 -10.63
CA SER A 300 35.48 5.90 -9.35
C SER A 300 35.70 4.98 -8.16
N MET A 301 35.48 3.67 -8.32
CA MET A 301 35.72 2.68 -7.28
C MET A 301 37.21 2.42 -7.06
N GLY A 302 38.06 2.80 -8.02
CA GLY A 302 39.51 2.75 -7.87
C GLY A 302 40.06 1.34 -7.65
N LEU A 303 39.33 0.32 -8.13
CA LEU A 303 39.80 -1.06 -8.13
C LEU A 303 41.06 -1.11 -9.01
N GLY A 304 42.21 -1.34 -8.39
CA GLY A 304 43.49 -1.34 -9.10
C GLY A 304 43.57 -2.47 -10.12
N ASP A 305 43.18 -3.68 -9.69
CA ASP A 305 42.92 -4.81 -10.59
C ASP A 305 41.44 -4.80 -10.98
N LEU A 306 41.17 -4.94 -12.28
CA LEU A 306 39.82 -4.99 -12.84
C LEU A 306 39.31 -6.42 -12.99
N SER A 307 40.08 -7.41 -12.55
CA SER A 307 39.63 -8.80 -12.46
C SER A 307 39.85 -9.32 -11.04
N ASP A 308 38.80 -9.91 -10.47
CA ASP A 308 38.83 -10.61 -9.18
C ASP A 308 37.85 -11.80 -9.25
N PRO A 309 38.38 -13.02 -9.48
CA PRO A 309 37.57 -14.23 -9.59
C PRO A 309 36.76 -14.57 -8.34
N ASP A 310 37.22 -14.19 -7.14
CA ASP A 310 36.54 -14.52 -5.87
C ASP A 310 35.19 -13.82 -5.76
N ILE A 311 35.07 -12.67 -6.44
CA ILE A 311 33.85 -11.88 -6.50
C ILE A 311 33.24 -11.89 -7.90
N GLY A 312 33.68 -12.77 -8.81
CA GLY A 312 33.17 -12.84 -10.18
C GLY A 312 33.33 -11.54 -10.97
N LEU A 313 34.38 -10.76 -10.70
CA LEU A 313 34.74 -9.57 -11.44
C LEU A 313 35.72 -9.95 -12.56
N ASP A 314 35.40 -9.58 -13.81
CA ASP A 314 36.30 -9.75 -14.94
C ASP A 314 36.30 -8.50 -15.83
N ASN A 315 37.49 -7.93 -16.07
CA ASN A 315 37.70 -6.74 -16.89
C ASN A 315 36.77 -5.56 -16.55
N GLY A 316 36.47 -5.38 -15.26
CA GLY A 316 35.60 -4.31 -14.74
C GLY A 316 34.11 -4.67 -14.76
N SER A 317 33.73 -5.84 -15.27
CA SER A 317 32.36 -6.34 -15.29
C SER A 317 32.12 -7.33 -14.17
N LEU A 318 31.17 -7.02 -13.29
CA LEU A 318 30.79 -7.86 -12.16
C LEU A 318 29.67 -8.82 -12.57
N CYS A 319 29.95 -10.11 -12.54
CA CYS A 319 28.93 -11.15 -12.65
C CYS A 319 28.11 -11.21 -11.36
N LEU A 320 26.79 -11.22 -11.51
CA LEU A 320 25.79 -11.43 -10.47
C LEU A 320 25.05 -12.74 -10.80
N PRO A 321 25.49 -13.87 -10.22
CA PRO A 321 24.89 -15.16 -10.52
C PRO A 321 23.40 -15.20 -10.17
N ALA A 322 22.58 -15.80 -11.02
CA ALA A 322 21.13 -15.88 -10.84
C ALA A 322 20.76 -16.58 -9.52
N GLU A 323 21.50 -17.63 -9.16
CA GLU A 323 21.37 -18.35 -7.90
C GLU A 323 21.60 -17.45 -6.69
N GLU A 324 22.64 -16.63 -6.71
CA GLU A 324 22.95 -15.71 -5.60
C GLU A 324 21.92 -14.59 -5.47
N LEU A 325 21.50 -14.00 -6.61
CA LEU A 325 20.43 -13.00 -6.61
C LEU A 325 19.12 -13.60 -6.08
N ARG A 326 18.78 -14.81 -6.50
CA ARG A 326 17.61 -15.52 -5.98
C ARG A 326 17.70 -15.69 -4.47
N ASP A 327 18.78 -16.30 -3.98
CA ASP A 327 18.85 -16.79 -2.62
C ASP A 327 19.06 -15.66 -1.60
N TYR A 328 19.86 -14.65 -1.95
CA TYR A 328 20.23 -13.57 -1.03
C TYR A 328 19.38 -12.32 -1.18
N VAL A 329 18.87 -12.04 -2.39
CA VAL A 329 18.16 -10.79 -2.70
C VAL A 329 16.65 -11.00 -2.82
N PHE A 330 16.20 -11.85 -3.73
CA PHE A 330 14.79 -11.93 -4.11
C PHE A 330 13.94 -12.82 -3.23
N GLU A 331 14.34 -14.08 -3.07
CA GLU A 331 13.49 -15.09 -2.45
C GLU A 331 13.13 -14.80 -0.98
N PRO A 332 14.00 -14.18 -0.16
CA PRO A 332 13.61 -13.78 1.19
C PRO A 332 12.48 -12.74 1.26
N VAL A 333 12.28 -11.94 0.21
CA VAL A 333 11.17 -10.99 0.11
C VAL A 333 9.97 -11.65 -0.54
N ILE A 334 10.17 -12.41 -1.62
CA ILE A 334 9.09 -13.10 -2.33
C ILE A 334 8.36 -14.09 -1.42
N ARG A 335 9.07 -14.86 -0.58
CA ARG A 335 8.41 -15.77 0.37
C ARG A 335 7.40 -15.07 1.28
N GLN A 336 7.67 -13.84 1.69
CA GLN A 336 6.72 -13.05 2.49
C GLN A 336 5.47 -12.73 1.67
N VAL A 337 5.60 -12.38 0.39
CA VAL A 337 4.46 -12.18 -0.51
C VAL A 337 3.65 -13.47 -0.69
N LEU A 338 4.32 -14.60 -0.90
CA LEU A 338 3.68 -15.91 -1.03
C LEU A 338 2.91 -16.29 0.25
N ASP A 339 3.49 -16.03 1.43
CA ASP A 339 2.82 -16.25 2.73
C ASP A 339 1.55 -15.40 2.88
N LEU A 340 1.56 -14.14 2.42
CA LEU A 340 0.38 -13.28 2.43
C LEU A 340 -0.73 -13.84 1.52
N ILE A 341 -0.37 -14.33 0.32
CA ILE A 341 -1.31 -14.98 -0.61
C ILE A 341 -1.90 -16.25 0.00
N ARG A 342 -1.07 -17.11 0.61
CA ARG A 342 -1.54 -18.32 1.35
C ARG A 342 -2.54 -17.93 2.44
N GLY A 343 -2.24 -16.89 3.21
CA GLY A 343 -3.11 -16.41 4.29
C GLY A 343 -4.47 -15.91 3.79
N GLN A 344 -4.54 -15.31 2.60
CA GLN A 344 -5.79 -14.92 1.97
C GLN A 344 -6.56 -16.12 1.41
N LEU A 345 -5.88 -17.07 0.76
CA LEU A 345 -6.49 -18.31 0.26
C LEU A 345 -7.08 -19.17 1.38
N ALA A 346 -6.48 -19.15 2.57
CA ALA A 346 -7.03 -19.82 3.75
C ALA A 346 -8.37 -19.21 4.23
N GLN A 347 -8.56 -17.89 4.06
CA GLN A 347 -9.79 -17.19 4.45
C GLN A 347 -10.89 -17.27 3.38
N SER A 348 -10.52 -17.22 2.09
CA SER A 348 -11.44 -17.41 0.96
C SER A 348 -10.91 -18.52 0.05
N PRO A 349 -11.21 -19.80 0.35
CA PRO A 349 -10.89 -20.89 -0.54
C PRO A 349 -11.70 -20.79 -1.84
N ASN A 350 -11.12 -21.22 -2.96
CA ASN A 350 -11.65 -21.11 -4.33
C ASN A 350 -11.63 -19.68 -4.86
N LEU A 351 -10.53 -19.34 -5.54
CA LEU A 351 -10.41 -18.10 -6.31
C LEU A 351 -10.29 -18.42 -7.80
N GLU A 352 -11.03 -17.68 -8.61
CA GLU A 352 -10.93 -17.75 -10.06
C GLU A 352 -9.70 -17.03 -10.57
N ALA A 353 -9.26 -15.96 -9.90
CA ALA A 353 -8.10 -15.19 -10.33
C ALA A 353 -7.28 -14.59 -9.17
N ILE A 354 -5.97 -14.47 -9.39
CA ILE A 354 -5.09 -13.54 -8.68
C ILE A 354 -4.56 -12.54 -9.71
N PHE A 355 -4.72 -11.24 -9.44
CA PHE A 355 -4.11 -10.17 -10.23
C PHE A 355 -2.95 -9.55 -9.46
N LEU A 356 -1.75 -9.61 -10.05
CA LEU A 356 -0.57 -8.91 -9.53
C LEU A 356 -0.55 -7.49 -10.09
N VAL A 357 -0.59 -6.51 -9.20
CA VAL A 357 -0.58 -5.08 -9.54
C VAL A 357 0.52 -4.34 -8.79
N GLY A 358 0.73 -3.08 -9.11
CA GLY A 358 1.81 -2.28 -8.53
C GLY A 358 3.15 -2.54 -9.23
N GLY A 359 4.15 -1.73 -8.88
CA GLY A 359 5.46 -1.76 -9.54
C GLY A 359 6.22 -3.07 -9.30
N PHE A 360 6.10 -3.68 -8.12
CA PHE A 360 6.68 -4.98 -7.83
C PHE A 360 5.84 -6.12 -8.43
N GLY A 361 4.53 -5.94 -8.56
CA GLY A 361 3.66 -6.87 -9.27
C GLY A 361 3.99 -7.05 -10.76
N GLN A 362 4.81 -6.15 -11.35
CA GLN A 362 5.34 -6.30 -12.71
C GLN A 362 6.63 -7.14 -12.78
N SER A 363 7.16 -7.62 -11.64
CA SER A 363 8.40 -8.42 -11.64
C SER A 363 8.15 -9.79 -12.26
N ASN A 364 8.95 -10.13 -13.28
CA ASN A 364 8.93 -11.44 -13.94
C ASN A 364 9.14 -12.58 -12.92
N TYR A 365 10.15 -12.42 -12.05
CA TYR A 365 10.44 -13.41 -11.02
C TYR A 365 9.29 -13.55 -10.01
N LEU A 366 8.68 -12.45 -9.53
CA LEU A 366 7.52 -12.55 -8.63
C LEU A 366 6.36 -13.28 -9.30
N PHE A 367 6.01 -12.92 -10.54
CA PHE A 367 4.94 -13.58 -11.29
C PHE A 367 5.16 -15.09 -11.38
N ARG A 368 6.35 -15.50 -11.81
CA ARG A 368 6.72 -16.92 -11.92
C ARG A 368 6.59 -17.65 -10.60
N ARG A 369 7.08 -17.06 -9.50
CA ARG A 369 7.01 -17.68 -8.17
C ARG A 369 5.58 -17.84 -7.67
N VAL A 370 4.70 -16.88 -7.95
CA VAL A 370 3.26 -16.96 -7.64
C VAL A 370 2.59 -18.04 -8.51
N GLU A 371 2.92 -18.11 -9.80
CA GLU A 371 2.41 -19.13 -10.71
C GLU A 371 2.82 -20.54 -10.28
N GLU A 372 4.11 -20.77 -10.03
CA GLU A 372 4.65 -22.06 -9.57
C GLU A 372 3.95 -22.57 -8.30
N GLU A 373 3.54 -21.67 -7.42
CA GLU A 373 2.97 -22.05 -6.14
C GLU A 373 1.44 -22.18 -6.13
N PHE A 374 0.74 -21.33 -6.88
CA PHE A 374 -0.72 -21.21 -6.77
C PHE A 374 -1.50 -21.58 -8.04
N ALA A 375 -0.85 -21.85 -9.18
CA ALA A 375 -1.55 -22.20 -10.43
C ALA A 375 -2.41 -23.48 -10.32
N ASN A 376 -2.08 -24.39 -9.39
CA ASN A 376 -2.88 -25.59 -9.12
C ASN A 376 -4.10 -25.33 -8.22
N GLN A 377 -4.18 -24.15 -7.58
CA GLN A 377 -5.23 -23.78 -6.62
C GLN A 377 -6.15 -22.67 -7.14
N VAL A 378 -5.68 -21.88 -8.12
CA VAL A 378 -6.36 -20.70 -8.65
C VAL A 378 -6.50 -20.83 -10.16
N GLY A 379 -7.66 -20.45 -10.70
CA GLY A 379 -7.94 -20.61 -12.14
C GLY A 379 -7.02 -19.80 -13.06
N MET A 380 -6.67 -18.58 -12.67
CA MET A 380 -5.82 -17.68 -13.46
C MET A 380 -4.92 -16.82 -12.56
N ILE A 381 -3.67 -16.64 -12.96
CA ILE A 381 -2.77 -15.65 -12.35
C ILE A 381 -2.39 -14.68 -13.46
N GLY A 382 -2.64 -13.40 -13.27
CA GLY A 382 -2.51 -12.40 -14.33
C GLY A 382 -1.88 -11.10 -13.87
N VAL A 383 -1.17 -10.45 -14.77
CA VAL A 383 -0.71 -9.07 -14.61
C VAL A 383 -1.53 -8.21 -15.57
N PRO A 384 -2.35 -7.25 -15.08
CA PRO A 384 -3.13 -6.42 -15.98
C PRO A 384 -2.21 -5.50 -16.78
N PRO A 385 -2.59 -5.10 -18.00
CA PRO A 385 -1.80 -4.15 -18.79
C PRO A 385 -1.56 -2.87 -17.98
N ARG A 386 -0.33 -2.35 -17.99
CA ARG A 386 0.04 -1.14 -17.24
C ARG A 386 -0.27 -1.28 -15.74
N GLY A 387 -0.02 -2.44 -15.14
CA GLY A 387 -0.35 -2.74 -13.75
C GLY A 387 0.35 -1.82 -12.74
N GLU A 388 1.45 -1.17 -13.14
CA GLU A 388 2.11 -0.11 -12.38
C GLU A 388 1.23 1.13 -12.19
N LEU A 389 0.22 1.35 -13.06
CA LEU A 389 -0.76 2.43 -12.98
C LEU A 389 -2.14 2.01 -12.46
N ALA A 390 -2.32 0.73 -12.11
CA ALA A 390 -3.62 0.20 -11.69
C ALA A 390 -4.24 0.99 -10.53
N VAL A 391 -3.44 1.26 -9.49
CA VAL A 391 -3.87 2.02 -8.30
C VAL A 391 -4.33 3.43 -8.66
N VAL A 392 -3.51 4.20 -9.38
CA VAL A 392 -3.81 5.61 -9.70
C VAL A 392 -4.98 5.76 -10.68
N ARG A 393 -5.09 4.88 -11.68
CA ARG A 393 -6.24 4.88 -12.60
C ARG A 393 -7.50 4.42 -11.88
N GLY A 394 -7.37 3.42 -11.01
CA GLY A 394 -8.39 2.97 -10.09
C GLY A 394 -8.98 4.08 -9.23
N ALA A 395 -8.14 4.97 -8.70
CA ALA A 395 -8.57 6.13 -7.94
C ALA A 395 -9.43 7.09 -8.77
N VAL A 396 -9.12 7.26 -10.07
CA VAL A 396 -9.97 8.05 -10.98
C VAL A 396 -11.32 7.37 -11.20
N TYR A 397 -11.34 6.05 -11.42
CA TYR A 397 -12.60 5.30 -11.56
C TYR A 397 -13.46 5.38 -10.30
N PHE A 398 -12.85 5.30 -9.13
CA PHE A 398 -13.56 5.53 -7.87
C PHE A 398 -14.13 6.95 -7.80
N GLY A 399 -13.33 7.96 -8.18
CA GLY A 399 -13.79 9.34 -8.15
C GLY A 399 -14.96 9.65 -9.10
N LEU A 400 -15.01 8.94 -10.23
CA LEU A 400 -16.13 8.97 -11.18
C LEU A 400 -17.35 8.19 -10.68
N SER A 401 -17.15 7.07 -9.98
CA SER A 401 -18.22 6.20 -9.49
C SER A 401 -17.87 5.56 -8.14
N PRO A 402 -18.07 6.28 -7.01
CA PRO A 402 -17.67 5.80 -5.68
C PRO A 402 -18.47 4.58 -5.18
N GLN A 403 -19.56 4.24 -5.85
CA GLN A 403 -20.53 3.22 -5.44
C GLN A 403 -20.28 1.83 -6.08
N VAL A 404 -19.17 1.64 -6.79
CA VAL A 404 -18.84 0.34 -7.42
C VAL A 404 -18.50 -0.71 -6.37
N VAL A 405 -17.83 -0.34 -5.28
CA VAL A 405 -17.59 -1.23 -4.14
C VAL A 405 -18.73 -1.04 -3.15
N THR A 406 -19.61 -2.02 -3.03
CA THR A 406 -20.87 -1.87 -2.29
C THR A 406 -20.81 -2.37 -0.85
N GLU A 407 -19.84 -3.24 -0.54
CA GLU A 407 -19.67 -3.86 0.78
C GLU A 407 -18.19 -3.91 1.14
N ARG A 408 -17.86 -3.54 2.38
CA ARG A 408 -16.51 -3.60 2.97
C ARG A 408 -16.53 -4.41 4.26
N VAL A 409 -15.40 -5.05 4.59
CA VAL A 409 -15.25 -5.85 5.81
C VAL A 409 -14.58 -5.03 6.91
N SER A 410 -15.23 -4.91 8.07
CA SER A 410 -14.71 -4.15 9.20
C SER A 410 -13.39 -4.72 9.72
N ARG A 411 -12.34 -3.89 9.78
CA ARG A 411 -11.01 -4.33 10.23
C ARG A 411 -10.87 -4.47 11.73
N ARG A 412 -11.69 -3.75 12.49
CA ARG A 412 -11.65 -3.69 13.95
C ARG A 412 -13.06 -3.69 14.49
N THR A 413 -13.22 -4.08 15.74
CA THR A 413 -14.49 -3.88 16.43
C THR A 413 -14.56 -2.44 16.89
N TYR A 414 -15.57 -1.68 16.46
CA TYR A 414 -15.74 -0.29 16.86
C TYR A 414 -16.94 -0.12 17.79
N GLY A 415 -16.83 0.79 18.73
CA GLY A 415 -17.91 1.15 19.63
C GLY A 415 -17.63 2.43 20.40
N VAL A 416 -18.56 2.81 21.25
CA VAL A 416 -18.40 3.98 22.13
C VAL A 416 -18.41 3.54 23.59
N GLU A 417 -17.78 4.33 24.45
CA GLU A 417 -17.96 4.21 25.88
C GLU A 417 -19.34 4.72 26.28
N THR A 418 -20.07 3.97 27.12
CA THR A 418 -21.38 4.40 27.62
C THR A 418 -21.65 3.92 29.03
N ARG A 419 -22.63 4.55 29.70
CA ARG A 419 -23.19 4.07 30.96
C ARG A 419 -24.42 3.23 30.68
N MET A 420 -24.40 1.97 31.12
CA MET A 420 -25.49 1.01 30.91
C MET A 420 -25.92 0.40 32.23
N LEU A 421 -27.14 -0.12 32.32
CA LEU A 421 -27.61 -0.80 33.53
C LEU A 421 -26.60 -1.89 33.93
N PHE A 422 -26.24 -1.90 35.19
CA PHE A 422 -25.26 -2.82 35.75
C PHE A 422 -25.82 -4.25 35.73
N GLN A 423 -25.02 -5.19 35.26
CA GLN A 423 -25.35 -6.61 35.25
C GLN A 423 -24.51 -7.32 36.30
N ASP A 424 -25.12 -7.71 37.42
CA ASP A 424 -24.41 -8.24 38.58
C ASP A 424 -23.55 -9.49 38.30
N ASP A 425 -23.95 -10.31 37.33
CA ASP A 425 -23.22 -11.53 36.96
C ASP A 425 -22.03 -11.30 36.02
N LEU A 426 -21.92 -10.10 35.39
CA LEU A 426 -21.02 -9.86 34.26
C LEU A 426 -20.16 -8.60 34.40
N ASP A 427 -20.64 -7.58 35.10
CA ASP A 427 -19.96 -6.30 35.23
C ASP A 427 -19.13 -6.27 36.52
N PRO A 428 -17.85 -5.84 36.48
CA PRO A 428 -17.04 -5.77 37.69
C PRO A 428 -17.57 -4.69 38.64
N PRO A 429 -17.76 -4.99 39.94
CA PRO A 429 -18.34 -4.06 40.92
C PRO A 429 -17.64 -2.70 41.03
N GLU A 430 -16.34 -2.64 40.76
CA GLU A 430 -15.51 -1.43 40.79
C GLU A 430 -15.91 -0.39 39.72
N TYR A 431 -16.58 -0.82 38.64
CA TYR A 431 -17.12 0.08 37.61
C TYR A 431 -18.56 0.52 37.89
N SER A 432 -19.16 0.09 39.01
CA SER A 432 -20.53 0.47 39.38
C SER A 432 -20.66 1.96 39.73
N VAL A 433 -21.77 2.57 39.34
CA VAL A 433 -22.21 3.89 39.81
C VAL A 433 -23.72 3.94 39.97
N ILE A 434 -24.22 4.67 40.96
CA ILE A 434 -25.65 4.93 41.12
C ILE A 434 -26.03 6.19 40.34
N GLY A 435 -27.01 6.05 39.44
CA GLY A 435 -27.57 7.16 38.67
C GLY A 435 -28.48 8.06 39.52
N ALA A 436 -28.79 9.25 39.00
CA ALA A 436 -29.75 10.17 39.65
C ALA A 436 -31.18 9.59 39.75
N ASP A 437 -31.47 8.55 38.98
CA ASP A 437 -32.70 7.76 39.02
C ASP A 437 -32.66 6.62 40.06
N GLY A 438 -31.59 6.53 40.86
CA GLY A 438 -31.41 5.50 41.88
C GLY A 438 -31.00 4.12 41.34
N LYS A 439 -30.83 3.96 40.02
CA LYS A 439 -30.44 2.67 39.42
C LYS A 439 -28.92 2.50 39.40
N ARG A 440 -28.46 1.25 39.44
CA ARG A 440 -27.05 0.89 39.32
C ARG A 440 -26.65 0.78 37.85
N TYR A 441 -25.58 1.46 37.46
CA TYR A 441 -25.02 1.47 36.11
C TYR A 441 -23.57 1.00 36.14
N CYS A 442 -23.14 0.28 35.10
CA CYS A 442 -21.74 0.06 34.80
C CYS A 442 -21.18 1.28 34.05
N ARG A 443 -20.12 1.88 34.59
CA ARG A 443 -19.30 2.89 33.94
C ARG A 443 -18.41 2.20 32.92
N GLN A 444 -18.09 2.90 31.83
CA GLN A 444 -17.11 2.43 30.86
C GLN A 444 -17.50 1.17 30.06
N ARG A 445 -18.80 0.96 29.83
CA ARG A 445 -19.29 -0.18 29.05
C ARG A 445 -18.94 0.04 27.58
N PHE A 446 -18.29 -0.95 26.95
CA PHE A 446 -17.99 -0.90 25.53
C PHE A 446 -19.25 -1.22 24.71
N SER A 447 -19.82 -0.19 24.09
CA SER A 447 -21.03 -0.30 23.28
C SER A 447 -20.68 -0.49 21.81
N VAL A 448 -20.36 -1.72 21.45
CA VAL A 448 -20.02 -2.16 20.09
C VAL A 448 -21.09 -1.78 19.08
N TYR A 449 -20.71 -1.00 18.07
CA TYR A 449 -21.53 -0.75 16.88
C TYR A 449 -21.31 -1.83 15.83
N VAL A 450 -20.05 -2.19 15.57
CA VAL A 450 -19.65 -3.16 14.54
C VAL A 450 -18.53 -4.06 15.08
N GLN A 451 -18.50 -5.32 14.66
CA GLN A 451 -17.44 -6.26 15.01
C GLN A 451 -16.42 -6.43 13.88
N LYS A 452 -15.17 -6.73 14.26
CA LYS A 452 -14.11 -7.14 13.32
C LYS A 452 -14.59 -8.32 12.45
N GLY A 453 -14.36 -8.24 11.15
CA GLY A 453 -14.82 -9.24 10.17
C GLY A 453 -16.28 -9.11 9.71
N GLN A 454 -17.05 -8.15 10.25
CA GLN A 454 -18.42 -7.92 9.80
C GLN A 454 -18.42 -7.23 8.41
N SER A 455 -19.18 -7.78 7.46
CA SER A 455 -19.49 -7.10 6.18
C SER A 455 -20.50 -5.99 6.39
N ILE A 456 -20.26 -4.83 5.78
CA ILE A 456 -21.06 -3.61 5.95
C ILE A 456 -21.23 -2.96 4.59
N LYS A 457 -22.47 -2.57 4.27
CA LYS A 457 -22.74 -1.83 3.03
C LYS A 457 -22.27 -0.38 3.15
N VAL A 458 -21.88 0.23 2.03
CA VAL A 458 -21.43 1.64 1.98
C VAL A 458 -22.46 2.61 2.55
N ASP A 459 -23.73 2.39 2.22
CA ASP A 459 -24.84 3.26 2.66
C ASP A 459 -25.48 2.79 3.98
N GLU A 460 -24.98 1.72 4.59
CA GLU A 460 -25.49 1.21 5.86
C GLU A 460 -24.96 2.06 7.03
N CYS A 461 -25.89 2.55 7.85
CA CYS A 461 -25.56 3.21 9.10
C CYS A 461 -26.05 2.39 10.29
N ILE A 462 -25.20 2.31 11.31
CA ILE A 462 -25.55 1.72 12.59
C ILE A 462 -25.90 2.86 13.53
N SER A 463 -27.12 2.85 14.06
CA SER A 463 -27.68 3.94 14.84
C SER A 463 -27.92 3.53 16.29
N LYS A 464 -27.50 4.35 17.25
CA LYS A 464 -27.88 4.20 18.66
C LYS A 464 -28.40 5.51 19.24
N ASN A 465 -29.31 5.38 20.19
CA ASN A 465 -29.92 6.50 20.89
C ASN A 465 -29.34 6.63 22.29
N PHE A 466 -29.05 7.87 22.66
CA PHE A 466 -28.50 8.27 23.94
C PHE A 466 -29.38 9.36 24.55
N VAL A 467 -29.39 9.42 25.88
CA VAL A 467 -30.10 10.46 26.62
C VAL A 467 -29.08 11.38 27.27
N ILE A 468 -29.13 12.65 26.92
CA ILE A 468 -28.23 13.71 27.42
C ILE A 468 -29.03 14.77 28.18
N SER A 469 -28.37 15.58 29.00
CA SER A 469 -29.02 16.64 29.79
C SER A 469 -28.76 18.01 29.18
N TYR A 470 -29.81 18.78 28.90
CA TYR A 470 -29.70 20.15 28.40
C TYR A 470 -29.28 21.13 29.52
N PRO A 471 -28.48 22.18 29.26
CA PRO A 471 -27.88 22.60 27.99
C PRO A 471 -26.41 22.15 27.84
N ASN A 472 -25.99 21.11 28.57
CA ASN A 472 -24.58 20.78 28.65
C ASN A 472 -24.07 20.23 27.32
N ASP A 473 -22.95 20.76 26.85
CA ASP A 473 -22.16 20.10 25.82
C ASP A 473 -21.84 18.66 26.24
N THR A 474 -21.75 17.78 25.26
CA THR A 474 -21.36 16.39 25.46
C THR A 474 -20.23 16.07 24.52
N ASP A 475 -19.42 15.09 24.87
CA ASP A 475 -18.51 14.44 23.95
C ASP A 475 -18.87 12.96 23.85
N SER A 476 -18.29 12.31 22.85
CA SER A 476 -18.21 10.86 22.84
C SER A 476 -16.93 10.47 22.12
N ASP A 477 -16.36 9.37 22.59
CA ASP A 477 -15.13 8.81 22.09
C ASP A 477 -15.44 7.54 21.31
N LEU A 478 -14.81 7.43 20.13
CA LEU A 478 -14.80 6.20 19.36
C LEU A 478 -13.65 5.34 19.85
N PHE A 479 -13.97 4.10 20.22
CA PHE A 479 -13.01 3.09 20.63
C PHE A 479 -12.95 1.98 19.59
N ALA A 480 -11.75 1.46 19.36
CA ALA A 480 -11.50 0.30 18.53
C ALA A 480 -10.86 -0.82 19.36
N PHE A 481 -11.29 -2.05 19.10
CA PHE A 481 -10.69 -3.28 19.62
C PHE A 481 -10.15 -4.09 18.45
N ASP A 482 -8.86 -4.46 18.54
CA ASP A 482 -8.11 -5.16 17.49
C ASP A 482 -7.62 -6.55 17.94
N GLY A 483 -8.22 -7.10 19.00
CA GLY A 483 -7.93 -8.46 19.45
C GLY A 483 -8.73 -9.52 18.68
N GLU A 484 -8.30 -10.77 18.83
CA GLU A 484 -9.03 -11.94 18.34
C GLU A 484 -10.11 -12.38 19.35
N GLY A 485 -11.21 -12.94 18.84
CA GLY A 485 -12.32 -13.42 19.66
C GLY A 485 -13.38 -12.34 20.01
N PRO A 486 -14.22 -12.60 21.04
CA PRO A 486 -15.33 -11.71 21.37
C PRO A 486 -14.83 -10.37 21.92
N PRO A 487 -15.51 -9.25 21.62
CA PRO A 487 -15.11 -7.95 22.12
C PRO A 487 -15.23 -7.90 23.65
N PRO A 488 -14.29 -7.23 24.35
CA PRO A 488 -14.33 -7.09 25.79
C PRO A 488 -15.56 -6.26 26.21
N ARG A 489 -16.06 -6.47 27.44
CA ARG A 489 -17.21 -5.73 27.96
C ARG A 489 -16.91 -4.27 28.26
N LEU A 490 -15.65 -3.94 28.59
CA LEU A 490 -15.23 -2.64 29.09
C LEU A 490 -14.23 -1.98 28.15
N THR A 491 -14.30 -0.64 28.06
CA THR A 491 -13.33 0.17 27.32
C THR A 491 -11.98 0.29 28.01
N SER A 492 -11.90 -0.06 29.30
CA SER A 492 -10.65 -0.13 30.07
C SER A 492 -9.77 -1.33 29.71
N HIS A 493 -10.24 -2.25 28.87
CA HIS A 493 -9.47 -3.41 28.46
C HIS A 493 -8.21 -2.99 27.67
N PRO A 494 -7.01 -3.57 27.92
CA PRO A 494 -5.75 -3.10 27.32
C PRO A 494 -5.69 -3.08 25.78
N LEU A 495 -6.47 -3.94 25.13
CA LEU A 495 -6.58 -4.01 23.67
C LEU A 495 -7.67 -3.09 23.07
N VAL A 496 -8.39 -2.35 23.90
CA VAL A 496 -9.35 -1.33 23.46
C VAL A 496 -8.66 0.02 23.49
N ARG A 497 -8.62 0.70 22.35
CA ARG A 497 -7.94 1.99 22.20
C ARG A 497 -8.92 3.05 21.73
N LYS A 498 -8.81 4.25 22.29
CA LYS A 498 -9.50 5.42 21.75
C LYS A 498 -8.91 5.76 20.38
N VAL A 499 -9.75 5.84 19.37
CA VAL A 499 -9.37 6.11 17.97
C VAL A 499 -10.02 7.39 17.41
N GLY A 500 -10.97 7.98 18.15
CA GLY A 500 -11.58 9.24 17.77
C GLY A 500 -12.22 9.94 18.97
N HIS A 501 -12.32 11.26 18.87
CA HIS A 501 -13.03 12.13 19.80
C HIS A 501 -13.92 13.04 18.98
N PHE A 502 -15.21 13.13 19.33
CA PHE A 502 -16.14 14.01 18.62
C PHE A 502 -16.90 14.87 19.64
N PRO A 503 -16.46 16.12 19.86
CA PRO A 503 -17.14 17.04 20.75
C PRO A 503 -18.46 17.51 20.12
N ILE A 504 -19.55 17.36 20.85
CA ILE A 504 -20.91 17.68 20.41
C ILE A 504 -21.39 18.89 21.22
N ARG A 505 -21.30 20.06 20.59
CA ARG A 505 -21.82 21.31 21.17
C ARG A 505 -23.33 21.27 21.21
N MET A 506 -23.91 21.49 22.38
CA MET A 506 -25.36 21.47 22.56
C MET A 506 -25.98 22.66 21.80
N PRO A 507 -26.83 22.42 20.79
CA PRO A 507 -27.51 23.51 20.12
C PRO A 507 -28.55 24.14 21.06
N HIS A 508 -28.91 25.39 20.80
CA HIS A 508 -30.10 25.96 21.43
C HIS A 508 -31.35 25.19 20.99
N LEU A 509 -32.16 24.74 21.95
CA LEU A 509 -33.36 23.96 21.69
C LEU A 509 -34.58 24.71 22.22
N ASP A 510 -35.47 25.11 21.32
CA ASP A 510 -36.70 25.81 21.67
C ASP A 510 -37.58 24.93 22.57
N GLY A 511 -38.10 25.55 23.65
CA GLY A 511 -39.00 24.90 24.60
C GLY A 511 -38.35 23.86 25.53
N VAL A 512 -37.01 23.77 25.58
CA VAL A 512 -36.27 22.89 26.51
C VAL A 512 -35.69 23.69 27.66
N LYS A 513 -35.90 23.22 28.89
CA LYS A 513 -35.37 23.86 30.10
C LYS A 513 -34.06 23.21 30.55
N PRO A 514 -33.15 23.96 31.20
CA PRO A 514 -31.99 23.36 31.85
C PRO A 514 -32.39 22.21 32.80
N GLY A 515 -31.73 21.05 32.64
CA GLY A 515 -32.04 19.82 33.36
C GLY A 515 -32.92 18.83 32.60
N ASP A 516 -33.63 19.27 31.56
CA ASP A 516 -34.45 18.38 30.73
C ASP A 516 -33.58 17.36 30.00
N LYS A 517 -34.16 16.16 29.80
CA LYS A 517 -33.53 15.07 29.05
C LYS A 517 -33.83 15.21 27.57
N VAL A 518 -32.80 15.12 26.76
CA VAL A 518 -32.88 15.21 25.30
C VAL A 518 -32.32 13.93 24.69
N ASN A 519 -33.00 13.43 23.66
CA ASN A 519 -32.52 12.30 22.88
C ASN A 519 -31.50 12.77 21.86
N MET A 520 -30.36 12.08 21.82
CA MET A 520 -29.34 12.22 20.82
C MET A 520 -29.18 10.89 20.09
N THR A 521 -29.27 10.91 18.77
CA THR A 521 -29.02 9.74 17.93
C THR A 521 -27.63 9.86 17.33
N ILE A 522 -26.78 8.86 17.53
CA ILE A 522 -25.49 8.77 16.85
C ILE A 522 -25.61 7.69 15.78
N LYS A 523 -25.41 8.08 14.52
CA LYS A 523 -25.30 7.18 13.37
C LYS A 523 -23.84 7.09 12.96
N MET A 524 -23.37 5.87 12.71
CA MET A 524 -22.01 5.64 12.23
C MET A 524 -22.03 4.81 10.94
N TYR A 525 -21.23 5.22 9.97
CA TYR A 525 -21.07 4.57 8.67
C TYR A 525 -19.65 4.00 8.62
N PHE A 526 -19.56 2.68 8.64
CA PHE A 526 -18.30 1.94 8.65
C PHE A 526 -17.97 1.30 7.29
N GLY A 527 -18.95 1.32 6.37
CA GLY A 527 -18.76 0.82 5.00
C GLY A 527 -17.97 1.75 4.10
N LEU A 528 -17.51 2.92 4.58
CA LEU A 528 -16.69 3.90 3.84
C LEU A 528 -15.20 3.70 4.14
N THR A 529 -14.29 4.22 3.31
CA THR A 529 -12.84 4.21 3.58
C THR A 529 -12.48 4.92 4.90
N GLU A 530 -13.28 5.94 5.21
CA GLU A 530 -13.19 6.81 6.37
C GLU A 530 -14.49 6.71 7.17
N ILE A 531 -14.40 6.53 8.48
CA ILE A 531 -15.57 6.41 9.34
C ILE A 531 -16.29 7.76 9.38
N LYS A 532 -17.57 7.76 8.99
CA LYS A 532 -18.45 8.93 9.09
C LYS A 532 -19.37 8.76 10.28
N ILE A 533 -19.52 9.83 11.07
CA ILE A 533 -20.37 9.89 12.26
C ILE A 533 -21.34 11.05 12.08
N GLU A 534 -22.63 10.81 12.31
CA GLU A 534 -23.67 11.83 12.35
C GLU A 534 -24.35 11.82 13.71
N CYS A 535 -24.24 12.92 14.45
CA CYS A 535 -24.92 13.13 15.71
C CYS A 535 -26.14 14.02 15.48
N ILE A 536 -27.32 13.51 15.83
CA ILE A 536 -28.60 14.17 15.60
C ILE A 536 -29.24 14.50 16.94
N ILE A 537 -29.52 15.78 17.18
CA ILE A 537 -30.25 16.29 18.34
C ILE A 537 -31.46 17.06 17.81
N ARG A 538 -32.65 16.44 17.91
CA ARG A 538 -33.89 16.94 17.28
C ARG A 538 -33.72 17.16 15.76
N ASP A 539 -33.76 18.41 15.30
CA ASP A 539 -33.63 18.85 13.91
C ASP A 539 -32.20 19.26 13.54
N LYS A 540 -31.27 19.24 14.50
CA LYS A 540 -29.86 19.59 14.28
C LYS A 540 -29.03 18.34 14.03
N SER A 541 -28.16 18.39 13.04
CA SER A 541 -27.22 17.33 12.69
C SER A 541 -25.79 17.86 12.70
N PHE A 542 -24.89 17.12 13.33
CA PHE A 542 -23.45 17.36 13.37
C PHE A 542 -22.76 16.18 12.70
N THR A 543 -21.91 16.43 11.71
CA THR A 543 -21.23 15.37 10.96
C THR A 543 -19.73 15.45 11.23
N PHE A 544 -19.13 14.30 11.54
CA PHE A 544 -17.70 14.12 11.75
C PHE A 544 -17.20 13.03 10.78
N THR A 545 -16.01 13.20 10.24
CA THR A 545 -15.28 12.18 9.46
C THR A 545 -13.98 11.85 10.19
N SER A 546 -13.23 10.84 9.75
CA SER A 546 -11.97 10.40 10.39
C SER A 546 -10.85 11.43 10.51
N SER A 547 -11.08 12.70 10.19
CA SER A 547 -10.33 13.82 10.78
C SER A 547 -10.77 14.03 12.24
N PHE A 548 -10.43 13.09 13.12
CA PHE A 548 -10.66 13.29 14.55
C PHE A 548 -9.55 14.21 15.04
N ASP A 549 -9.90 15.46 15.41
CA ASP A 549 -8.99 16.45 15.97
C ASP A 549 -7.98 15.76 16.87
N ALA A 550 -6.71 16.00 16.57
CA ALA A 550 -5.57 15.47 17.29
C ALA A 550 -5.94 15.34 18.76
N ALA A 551 -6.00 14.11 19.26
CA ALA A 551 -5.96 13.87 20.70
C ALA A 551 -4.57 14.31 21.15
N ASP A 552 -4.38 15.63 21.24
CA ASP A 552 -3.18 16.24 21.77
C ASP A 552 -2.99 15.72 23.19
N THR A 553 -1.74 15.36 23.48
CA THR A 553 -1.16 15.28 24.82
C THR A 553 -1.75 14.25 25.78
N LEU A 554 -1.43 12.97 25.57
CA LEU A 554 -1.06 12.10 26.68
C LEU A 554 0.30 11.46 26.38
N THR A 555 1.34 12.06 26.95
CA THR A 555 2.54 11.34 27.34
C THR A 555 2.11 10.21 28.29
N ASP A 556 1.99 8.99 27.79
CA ASP A 556 1.82 7.82 28.65
C ASP A 556 3.16 7.52 29.34
N ASN A 557 3.43 8.26 30.41
CA ASN A 557 4.26 7.78 31.51
C ASN A 557 3.44 6.76 32.31
N TYR A 558 3.35 5.54 31.82
CA TYR A 558 3.08 4.38 32.68
C TYR A 558 4.41 3.65 32.94
N PRO A 559 4.77 3.37 34.22
CA PRO A 559 6.01 2.69 34.52
C PRO A 559 5.97 1.29 33.91
N GLN A 560 7.00 0.96 33.13
CA GLN A 560 7.31 -0.42 32.77
C GLN A 560 7.62 -1.22 34.05
N GLN A 561 6.61 -1.81 34.66
CA GLN A 561 6.81 -2.94 35.57
C GLN A 561 6.65 -4.21 34.75
N ALA A 562 7.79 -4.80 34.42
CA ALA A 562 7.86 -6.16 33.89
C ALA A 562 7.29 -7.13 34.94
N GLN A 563 6.04 -7.56 34.75
CA GLN A 563 5.54 -8.79 35.34
C GLN A 563 5.59 -9.85 34.24
N GLN A 564 6.54 -10.77 34.40
CA GLN A 564 6.63 -12.01 33.67
C GLN A 564 5.40 -12.85 34.03
N ASP A 565 4.52 -13.13 33.06
CA ASP A 565 3.51 -14.17 33.20
C ASP A 565 3.78 -15.30 32.19
N PRO A 566 3.88 -16.58 32.64
CA PRO A 566 4.43 -17.67 31.83
C PRO A 566 3.32 -18.55 31.24
N TYR A 567 2.65 -18.13 30.15
CA TYR A 567 1.83 -19.03 29.33
C TYR A 567 1.91 -18.66 27.85
N TYR A 568 3.03 -19.01 27.22
CA TYR A 568 3.13 -19.08 25.75
C TYR A 568 2.80 -20.50 25.28
N TYR A 569 1.79 -20.61 24.43
CA TYR A 569 1.54 -21.82 23.65
C TYR A 569 2.66 -22.02 22.62
N GLN A 570 3.18 -23.24 22.57
CA GLN A 570 4.24 -23.69 21.66
C GLN A 570 3.79 -23.54 20.19
N GLN A 571 4.45 -22.65 19.45
CA GLN A 571 4.55 -22.75 18.00
C GLN A 571 5.75 -23.64 17.65
N THR A 572 5.53 -24.56 16.72
CA THR A 572 6.55 -25.42 16.10
C THR A 572 7.71 -24.61 15.50
N PRO A 573 8.95 -25.13 15.50
CA PRO A 573 10.14 -24.32 15.30
C PRO A 573 10.38 -24.03 13.81
N ILE A 574 10.18 -22.77 13.42
CA ILE A 574 10.73 -22.21 12.18
C ILE A 574 12.13 -21.67 12.51
N MET A 575 13.14 -22.12 11.76
CA MET A 575 14.52 -21.68 11.94
C MET A 575 14.63 -20.15 11.79
N ASN A 576 15.22 -19.52 12.81
CA ASN A 576 15.44 -18.08 12.93
C ASN A 576 16.28 -17.52 11.77
N SER A 577 15.68 -16.63 10.96
CA SER A 577 16.42 -15.71 10.08
C SER A 577 15.73 -14.34 9.90
N ASN A 578 14.88 -13.92 10.84
CA ASN A 578 14.22 -12.62 10.78
C ASN A 578 15.11 -11.51 11.37
N GLN A 579 15.93 -10.88 10.53
CA GLN A 579 16.35 -9.50 10.80
C GLN A 579 15.11 -8.61 10.73
N VAL A 580 14.75 -7.98 11.85
CA VAL A 580 13.72 -6.94 11.89
C VAL A 580 14.37 -5.63 11.45
N TYR A 581 14.05 -5.15 10.25
CA TYR A 581 14.56 -3.87 9.74
C TYR A 581 13.76 -2.71 10.34
N GLY A 582 14.45 -1.66 10.81
CA GLY A 582 13.81 -0.41 11.24
C GLY A 582 13.46 0.51 10.07
N VAL A 583 12.59 1.51 10.28
CA VAL A 583 12.23 2.49 9.23
C VAL A 583 13.47 3.21 8.70
N ASN A 584 14.42 3.58 9.55
CA ASN A 584 15.68 4.21 9.14
C ASN A 584 16.56 3.35 8.22
N ASP A 585 16.55 2.02 8.39
CA ASP A 585 17.28 1.11 7.48
C ASP A 585 16.68 1.12 6.07
N LEU A 586 15.42 1.52 5.96
CA LEU A 586 14.68 1.63 4.70
C LEU A 586 14.71 3.05 4.11
N THR A 587 14.84 4.09 4.93
CA THR A 587 14.59 5.50 4.55
C THR A 587 15.86 6.34 4.36
N ASN A 588 16.99 5.95 4.96
CA ASN A 588 18.25 6.70 4.93
C ASN A 588 19.39 5.90 4.27
N SER A 589 19.44 5.88 2.95
CA SER A 589 20.59 5.34 2.21
C SER A 589 21.84 6.26 2.21
N MET A 590 21.82 7.38 2.94
CA MET A 590 22.90 8.38 2.97
C MET A 590 23.40 8.76 4.38
N SER A 591 23.15 7.94 5.40
CA SER A 591 23.93 8.06 6.64
C SER A 591 25.31 7.44 6.41
N HIS A 592 26.35 8.27 6.46
CA HIS A 592 27.75 7.84 6.45
C HIS A 592 27.96 6.72 7.46
N VAL A 593 28.16 5.48 6.98
CA VAL A 593 28.64 4.40 7.84
C VAL A 593 30.15 4.58 7.97
N SER A 594 30.56 5.46 8.88
CA SER A 594 31.90 5.39 9.42
C SER A 594 32.01 4.07 10.17
N LEU A 595 32.76 3.11 9.64
CA LEU A 595 33.23 1.96 10.40
C LEU A 595 34.08 2.49 11.57
N GLN A 596 33.46 2.72 12.72
CA GLN A 596 34.19 2.96 13.95
C GLN A 596 34.99 1.69 14.26
N GLN A 597 36.31 1.83 14.20
CA GLN A 597 37.26 0.86 14.71
C GLN A 597 36.89 0.53 16.17
N GLN A 598 36.50 -0.71 16.45
CA GLN A 598 36.60 -1.19 17.82
C GLN A 598 38.07 -1.49 18.13
N PRO A 599 38.63 -0.97 19.23
CA PRO A 599 39.97 -1.34 19.64
C PRO A 599 39.95 -2.79 20.14
N SER A 600 40.83 -3.60 19.55
CA SER A 600 41.12 -4.96 19.95
C SER A 600 41.57 -5.04 21.41
N THR A 601 40.74 -5.61 22.29
CA THR A 601 41.17 -6.07 23.61
C THR A 601 41.21 -7.59 23.62
N TYR A 602 42.43 -8.12 23.62
CA TYR A 602 42.73 -9.52 23.91
C TYR A 602 42.26 -9.86 25.33
N SER A 603 41.48 -10.93 25.47
CA SER A 603 41.38 -11.66 26.74
C SER A 603 41.47 -13.16 26.47
N SER A 604 42.56 -13.72 26.99
CA SER A 604 43.03 -15.09 26.90
C SER A 604 42.42 -15.98 27.98
N TYR A 605 41.96 -17.17 27.62
CA TYR A 605 41.84 -18.34 28.51
C TYR A 605 42.09 -19.63 27.70
N PRO A 606 42.53 -20.75 28.33
CA PRO A 606 43.61 -21.61 27.87
C PRO A 606 43.14 -22.91 27.20
N PRO A 607 44.05 -23.68 26.55
CA PRO A 607 43.68 -24.85 25.77
C PRO A 607 43.55 -26.10 26.64
N ALA A 608 42.53 -26.92 26.35
CA ALA A 608 42.44 -28.29 26.82
C ALA A 608 42.81 -29.26 25.70
N THR A 609 43.57 -30.26 26.10
CA THR A 609 44.41 -31.20 25.35
C THR A 609 43.67 -32.35 24.67
N SER A 610 44.14 -32.64 23.45
CA SER A 610 44.23 -33.89 22.66
C SER A 610 43.81 -35.29 23.22
N GLN A 611 42.97 -35.97 22.42
CA GLN A 611 43.08 -37.35 21.83
C GLN A 611 42.85 -38.60 22.73
N PRO A 612 42.65 -39.83 22.17
CA PRO A 612 41.75 -40.28 21.08
C PRO A 612 41.06 -41.64 21.38
N TYR A 613 40.15 -42.14 20.53
CA TYR A 613 40.08 -43.59 20.20
C TYR A 613 39.29 -43.82 18.90
N ASN A 614 39.85 -44.67 18.06
CA ASN A 614 39.32 -45.18 16.80
C ASN A 614 39.35 -46.72 16.89
N GLN A 615 38.28 -47.43 16.50
CA GLN A 615 38.33 -48.75 15.84
C GLN A 615 36.92 -49.34 15.60
N SER A 616 36.55 -49.39 14.31
CA SER A 616 36.01 -50.53 13.51
C SER A 616 35.18 -51.66 14.15
N TYR A 617 34.08 -52.06 13.49
CA TYR A 617 33.83 -53.38 12.83
C TYR A 617 32.33 -53.57 12.42
N TYR A 618 32.07 -53.98 11.17
CA TYR A 618 30.84 -54.69 10.69
C TYR A 618 30.86 -56.17 11.17
N PRO A 619 29.80 -57.05 11.12
CA PRO A 619 28.75 -57.25 10.06
C PRO A 619 27.40 -57.84 10.62
N PRO A 620 26.56 -58.70 9.97
CA PRO A 620 26.19 -58.96 8.55
C PRO A 620 24.66 -59.01 8.21
N ASN A 621 24.37 -59.13 6.91
CA ASN A 621 23.15 -59.49 6.16
C ASN A 621 22.21 -60.58 6.73
N ASN A 622 20.91 -60.49 6.37
CA ASN A 622 20.13 -61.62 5.86
C ASN A 622 18.90 -61.21 5.00
N ASN A 623 18.73 -61.94 3.89
CA ASN A 623 17.67 -61.91 2.87
C ASN A 623 16.26 -62.26 3.39
N TYR A 624 15.21 -61.79 2.70
CA TYR A 624 14.12 -62.63 2.14
C TYR A 624 13.33 -61.89 1.03
N ASP A 625 13.21 -62.55 -0.12
CA ASP A 625 12.37 -62.22 -1.28
C ASP A 625 10.87 -62.52 -1.04
N TYR A 626 9.97 -61.77 -1.71
CA TYR A 626 8.71 -62.32 -2.26
C TYR A 626 8.25 -61.52 -3.49
N TYR A 627 7.94 -62.26 -4.56
CA TYR A 627 7.44 -61.80 -5.87
C TYR A 627 5.93 -61.54 -5.87
N ALA A 628 5.46 -60.60 -6.72
CA ALA A 628 4.29 -60.80 -7.59
C ALA A 628 4.24 -59.79 -8.76
N GLN A 629 4.29 -60.31 -9.99
CA GLN A 629 3.94 -59.63 -11.25
C GLN A 629 2.46 -59.89 -11.58
N THR A 630 1.81 -58.96 -12.29
CA THR A 630 0.66 -59.24 -13.18
C THR A 630 0.69 -58.31 -14.39
N THR A 631 0.20 -58.82 -15.53
CA THR A 631 0.46 -58.36 -16.90
C THR A 631 -0.84 -58.12 -17.70
N TYR A 632 -0.86 -57.02 -18.49
CA TYR A 632 -1.54 -56.76 -19.81
C TYR A 632 -3.09 -56.77 -19.94
N PRO A 633 -3.73 -56.18 -21.01
CA PRO A 633 -3.19 -55.79 -22.34
C PRO A 633 -3.64 -54.46 -22.99
N GLN A 634 -2.96 -54.15 -24.11
CA GLN A 634 -3.23 -53.12 -25.13
C GLN A 634 -4.51 -53.39 -25.96
N GLN A 635 -5.14 -52.31 -26.46
CA GLN A 635 -6.00 -52.31 -27.65
C GLN A 635 -5.75 -51.06 -28.53
N GLN A 636 -6.11 -51.22 -29.81
CA GLN A 636 -5.61 -50.57 -31.02
C GLN A 636 -6.23 -49.19 -31.35
N GLN A 637 -5.54 -48.46 -32.24
CA GLN A 637 -5.99 -47.24 -32.94
C GLN A 637 -7.21 -47.48 -33.86
N PRO A 638 -7.78 -46.41 -34.45
CA PRO A 638 -7.32 -46.03 -35.79
C PRO A 638 -7.15 -44.52 -36.04
N GLN A 639 -6.29 -44.25 -37.03
CA GLN A 639 -5.89 -42.98 -37.63
C GLN A 639 -6.98 -42.34 -38.52
N GLN A 640 -6.97 -41.00 -38.61
CA GLN A 640 -7.17 -40.17 -39.81
C GLN A 640 -6.28 -38.92 -39.60
N GLY A 641 -5.46 -38.38 -40.52
CA GLY A 641 -5.39 -38.44 -41.97
C GLY A 641 -5.46 -37.00 -42.52
N TYR A 642 -4.57 -36.65 -43.48
CA TYR A 642 -4.38 -35.37 -44.21
C TYR A 642 -3.31 -34.43 -43.64
N SER A 643 -2.07 -34.43 -44.15
CA SER A 643 -1.51 -34.15 -45.49
C SER A 643 -1.11 -32.67 -45.69
N SER A 644 0.19 -32.43 -45.54
CA SER A 644 0.92 -31.27 -46.05
C SER A 644 1.16 -31.40 -47.56
N TYR A 645 1.03 -30.29 -48.28
CA TYR A 645 1.48 -30.18 -49.68
C TYR A 645 2.46 -29.02 -49.82
N TYR A 646 3.59 -29.35 -50.46
CA TYR A 646 4.65 -28.46 -50.92
C TYR A 646 4.18 -27.49 -52.01
N GLY A 647 4.86 -26.35 -52.11
CA GLY A 647 4.82 -25.48 -53.29
C GLY A 647 5.69 -24.24 -53.13
N GLY A 648 7.00 -24.37 -53.35
CA GLY A 648 7.90 -23.24 -53.54
C GLY A 648 7.94 -22.77 -55.00
N ALA A 649 8.37 -21.52 -55.21
CA ALA A 649 9.44 -21.13 -56.16
C ALA A 649 9.39 -19.62 -56.50
N ASN A 650 10.58 -19.00 -56.42
CA ASN A 650 11.12 -17.88 -57.21
C ASN A 650 10.36 -16.54 -57.21
N GLY A 651 10.98 -15.37 -57.08
CA GLY A 651 12.37 -14.93 -57.29
C GLY A 651 12.34 -13.60 -58.06
N SER A 652 13.37 -12.76 -57.88
CA SER A 652 13.71 -11.49 -58.58
C SER A 652 12.82 -10.25 -58.34
N GLN A 653 13.28 -8.99 -58.46
CA GLN A 653 14.52 -8.22 -58.21
C GLN A 653 14.18 -6.75 -58.62
N GLY A 654 14.80 -5.75 -57.98
CA GLY A 654 14.87 -4.34 -58.46
C GLY A 654 13.71 -3.44 -57.98
N GLY A 655 13.86 -2.18 -57.55
CA GLY A 655 14.95 -1.20 -57.59
C GLY A 655 14.31 0.21 -57.78
N TYR A 656 14.67 1.20 -56.93
CA TYR A 656 14.72 2.69 -57.10
C TYR A 656 13.82 3.40 -58.16
N SER A 657 13.19 4.59 -58.06
CA SER A 657 13.13 5.76 -57.14
C SER A 657 12.04 6.77 -57.71
N PRO A 658 12.06 8.14 -57.60
CA PRO A 658 11.02 8.97 -56.91
C PRO A 658 10.27 10.07 -57.75
N ASN A 659 9.36 10.80 -57.08
CA ASN A 659 8.84 12.18 -57.30
C ASN A 659 7.85 12.56 -58.44
N ALA A 660 6.76 13.26 -58.07
CA ALA A 660 6.15 14.49 -58.65
C ALA A 660 4.64 14.58 -58.25
N ALA A 661 4.15 15.55 -57.45
CA ALA A 661 3.87 16.97 -57.70
C ALA A 661 2.60 17.28 -58.55
N HIS A 662 1.66 18.05 -57.97
CA HIS A 662 0.60 18.95 -58.50
C HIS A 662 -0.65 18.90 -57.56
N GLY A 663 -1.31 19.96 -57.06
CA GLY A 663 -1.23 21.41 -57.26
C GLY A 663 -2.60 22.04 -57.59
N TYR A 664 -3.47 22.29 -56.57
CA TYR A 664 -4.52 23.35 -56.40
C TYR A 664 -5.64 23.56 -57.47
N PRO A 665 -6.84 24.18 -57.19
CA PRO A 665 -7.03 25.48 -56.49
C PRO A 665 -8.38 25.64 -55.68
N PRO A 666 -8.94 26.85 -55.38
CA PRO A 666 -8.89 27.43 -54.02
C PRO A 666 -10.24 27.97 -53.42
N GLN A 667 -10.18 28.34 -52.12
CA GLN A 667 -10.88 29.41 -51.37
C GLN A 667 -12.40 29.65 -51.49
N GLN A 668 -13.08 29.74 -50.33
CA GLN A 668 -13.84 30.95 -49.93
C GLN A 668 -14.17 30.97 -48.41
N GLN A 669 -13.89 32.11 -47.78
CA GLN A 669 -14.30 32.53 -46.42
C GLN A 669 -15.61 33.33 -46.50
N GLN A 670 -16.50 33.21 -45.50
CA GLN A 670 -17.35 34.27 -44.88
C GLN A 670 -18.43 33.65 -43.91
N PRO A 671 -19.13 34.40 -43.03
CA PRO A 671 -18.79 34.67 -41.62
C PRO A 671 -19.96 34.27 -40.64
N PRO A 672 -19.99 34.66 -39.33
CA PRO A 672 -20.91 34.06 -38.36
C PRO A 672 -22.28 34.74 -38.30
N GLY A 673 -23.34 33.93 -38.16
CA GLY A 673 -24.72 34.40 -37.97
C GLY A 673 -25.14 34.36 -36.49
N TYR A 674 -25.54 35.52 -35.98
CA TYR A 674 -26.34 35.71 -34.76
C TYR A 674 -27.76 35.16 -34.94
N GLY A 675 -28.36 34.62 -33.86
CA GLY A 675 -29.80 34.32 -33.80
C GLY A 675 -30.27 33.92 -32.39
N ASN A 676 -30.95 34.85 -31.72
CA ASN A 676 -31.66 34.71 -30.44
C ASN A 676 -32.97 33.89 -30.55
N TYR A 677 -33.52 33.57 -29.36
CA TYR A 677 -34.88 33.07 -29.03
C TYR A 677 -35.03 31.55 -29.22
N HIS A 678 -35.39 30.74 -28.20
CA HIS A 678 -36.39 30.91 -27.15
C HIS A 678 -36.00 30.26 -25.82
#